data_AF-A0AA39A7R3-F1
#
_entry.id   AF-A0AA39A7R3-F1
#
_cell.length_a   1.000
_cell.length_b   1.000
_cell.length_c   1.000
_cell.angle_alpha   90.00
_cell.angle_beta   90.00
_cell.angle_gamma   90.00
#
_symmetry.space_group_name_H-M   'P 1'
#
loop_
_entity.id
_entity.type
_entity.pdbx_description
1 polymer ?
#
loop_
_entity_poly.entity_id
_entity_poly.type
_entity_poly.pdbx_seq_one_letter_code
_entity_poly.pdbx_strand_id
1 'polypeptide(L)'
;MERARRIANRAILRRLVSESKQQRPCPRPQNEGLVNSSFSGWRYVSSLPTCAFPNKTVRSDVLLGRNVMSSVGFGMGCQTRSISVEALKPSDTFPRRHNSATPEEQTKMAESCGYVSLDSLVDATVPMSIRLESLKFSKFDEGLTESQMIEHMMQLAAKNKVFKSYIGMGYYNTFVPPVILRNIMENPGWYTQYTPYQAEIAQGRLESLLNYQTLISDLTGLPMSNASLLDEGTAAAEAMAMCNNIMKGKKKTFIIASNCHPQTIDICKTRAEGFDLKVVTADLKDIDYKSGDVCGVLVQYPGTEGEVLDYGEFIKNAHANGVKVVMASDLLALTTLKPPGELGADIVVGSAQRFGVPMGYGGPHAAFLATSQEYKRMMPGRIIGVSVDASGKPALRMAMQTREQHIRRDKATSNICTAQALLANMAAMFAVYHGPEGLKTIAQRVHGLAGVFALGLKKLGTVEVQGLPFFDTVKVKCADAHAIADAAYKSEINLRIVDSKTITVSFDETTTIEDVDKLFKVFACGKPVNFTAASLAPEVETVIPSGLIRESPFLTHPIFNSYHTEHELLRYMQRLQSKDLSLCHSMIPLGSCTMKLNATTEMMPVTWPGFTDIHPFAPTEQAQGYQEMFNNLGELLCTITGFDSFSLQPNAGASGEYAGLMVIRAYHKSRGDHHRNVCIIPVSAHGTNPASAAMCGMQIVAVGTDAKGNINIEELRKAAEANKENLSALMVTYPSTHGVYEEGIDEICKIIHDNGGQVYMDGANMNAQVGLTSPGWIGADVCHLNLHKTFCIPHGGGGPGMGPIGVKKHLAPFLPSHPVVSTGGIPAPDKLQPLGTIAAAPWGSALILPISYTYIAMMGSKGLTDASKIAILNANYMAKRLEVPASSLNIFPWFYHLIRNQGSRHRDLKF
;
A
#
# COMPACT_ATOMS: atom_id res chain seq x y z
N MET A 1 -14.80 -25.53 -42.14
CA MET A 1 -13.62 -25.20 -41.29
C MET A 1 -12.85 -26.42 -40.79
N GLU A 2 -13.51 -27.52 -40.45
CA GLU A 2 -12.83 -28.73 -39.92
C GLU A 2 -11.87 -29.42 -40.91
N ARG A 3 -12.21 -29.38 -42.20
CA ARG A 3 -11.35 -29.87 -43.30
C ARG A 3 -10.05 -29.06 -43.43
N ALA A 4 -10.08 -27.75 -43.20
CA ALA A 4 -8.89 -26.89 -43.22
C ALA A 4 -7.98 -27.17 -42.02
N ARG A 5 -8.57 -27.43 -40.84
CA ARG A 5 -7.83 -27.83 -39.62
C ARG A 5 -7.09 -29.17 -39.79
N ARG A 6 -7.71 -30.16 -40.44
CA ARG A 6 -7.08 -31.46 -40.72
C ARG A 6 -5.92 -31.37 -41.71
N ILE A 7 -6.01 -30.48 -42.70
CA ILE A 7 -4.94 -30.26 -43.69
C ILE A 7 -3.73 -29.56 -43.04
N ALA A 8 -3.97 -28.56 -42.20
CA ALA A 8 -2.91 -27.86 -41.44
C ALA A 8 -2.16 -28.81 -40.49
N ASN A 9 -2.89 -29.66 -39.75
CA ASN A 9 -2.27 -30.63 -38.82
C ASN A 9 -1.44 -31.70 -39.56
N ARG A 10 -1.85 -32.11 -40.77
CA ARG A 10 -1.07 -33.05 -41.59
C ARG A 10 0.23 -32.44 -42.13
N ALA A 11 0.23 -31.15 -42.41
CA ALA A 11 1.43 -30.44 -42.86
C ALA A 11 2.47 -30.29 -41.74
N ILE A 12 2.01 -30.02 -40.51
CA ILE A 12 2.86 -29.91 -39.32
C ILE A 12 3.49 -31.27 -38.98
N LEU A 13 2.71 -32.36 -39.01
CA LEU A 13 3.20 -33.71 -38.76
C LEU A 13 4.25 -34.18 -39.78
N ARG A 14 4.12 -33.81 -41.05
CA ARG A 14 5.13 -34.15 -42.07
C ARG A 14 6.45 -33.40 -41.86
N ARG A 15 6.40 -32.18 -41.35
CA ARG A 15 7.59 -31.36 -41.07
C ARG A 15 8.40 -31.90 -39.88
N LEU A 16 7.69 -32.31 -38.82
CA LEU A 16 8.31 -32.92 -37.63
C LEU A 16 8.97 -34.27 -37.95
N VAL A 17 8.38 -35.06 -38.86
CA VAL A 17 8.95 -36.36 -39.29
C VAL A 17 10.12 -36.20 -40.26
N SER A 18 10.23 -35.08 -40.99
CA SER A 18 11.42 -34.83 -41.84
C SER A 18 12.61 -34.35 -41.01
N GLU A 19 12.37 -33.55 -39.96
CA GLU A 19 13.42 -33.06 -39.06
C GLU A 19 14.03 -34.19 -38.21
N SER A 20 13.26 -35.23 -37.87
CA SER A 20 13.77 -36.38 -37.12
C SER A 20 14.64 -37.36 -37.94
N LYS A 21 14.73 -37.18 -39.27
CA LYS A 21 15.49 -38.06 -40.18
C LYS A 21 16.87 -37.52 -40.57
N GLN A 22 17.24 -36.31 -40.15
CA GLN A 22 18.44 -35.60 -40.62
C GLN A 22 19.64 -35.57 -39.66
N GLN A 23 19.75 -36.49 -38.70
CA GLN A 23 20.99 -36.62 -37.91
C GLN A 23 21.66 -37.99 -38.13
N ARG A 24 22.82 -37.95 -38.82
CA ARG A 24 23.81 -39.05 -38.87
C ARG A 24 24.98 -38.76 -37.90
N PRO A 25 25.74 -39.79 -37.46
CA PRO A 25 26.52 -39.76 -36.21
C PRO A 25 28.06 -39.79 -36.39
N CYS A 26 28.82 -39.30 -35.40
CA CYS A 26 30.21 -39.72 -35.08
C CYS A 26 30.77 -39.01 -33.81
N PRO A 27 31.83 -39.51 -33.14
CA PRO A 27 32.03 -40.85 -32.58
C PRO A 27 32.39 -40.82 -31.06
N ARG A 28 32.38 -42.01 -30.43
CA ARG A 28 32.71 -42.27 -29.01
C ARG A 28 34.17 -41.98 -28.63
N PRO A 29 34.45 -41.84 -27.33
CA PRO A 29 35.37 -42.82 -26.72
C PRO A 29 34.79 -43.51 -25.47
N GLN A 30 35.37 -44.67 -25.20
CA GLN A 30 35.00 -45.72 -24.25
C GLN A 30 35.30 -45.33 -22.80
N ASN A 31 34.42 -45.70 -21.87
CA ASN A 31 34.77 -46.71 -20.85
C ASN A 31 33.55 -47.10 -20.02
N GLU A 32 33.37 -48.42 -19.89
CA GLU A 32 32.38 -49.08 -19.05
C GLU A 32 32.89 -49.21 -17.61
N GLY A 33 31.96 -49.20 -16.65
CA GLY A 33 32.21 -49.58 -15.26
C GLY A 33 30.92 -49.51 -14.46
N LEU A 34 30.29 -50.68 -14.27
CA LEU A 34 29.08 -50.91 -13.48
C LEU A 34 29.20 -50.39 -12.03
N VAL A 35 28.06 -50.09 -11.39
CA VAL A 35 27.49 -50.85 -10.24
C VAL A 35 26.38 -50.05 -9.54
N ASN A 36 25.28 -50.75 -9.23
CA ASN A 36 24.16 -50.36 -8.36
C ASN A 36 24.62 -49.84 -6.98
N SER A 37 23.91 -48.87 -6.41
CA SER A 37 23.13 -49.06 -5.18
C SER A 37 22.78 -47.75 -4.47
N SER A 38 21.68 -47.88 -3.74
CA SER A 38 20.92 -46.98 -2.91
C SER A 38 21.65 -46.44 -1.66
N PHE A 39 21.02 -45.40 -1.08
CA PHE A 39 21.00 -44.99 0.33
C PHE A 39 21.97 -43.91 0.87
N SER A 40 21.29 -42.88 1.41
CA SER A 40 21.55 -42.09 2.63
C SER A 40 22.75 -41.15 2.77
N GLY A 41 22.41 -39.88 3.03
CA GLY A 41 22.76 -39.19 4.28
C GLY A 41 24.16 -38.58 4.37
N TRP A 42 24.27 -37.28 4.07
CA TRP A 42 25.52 -36.54 4.27
C TRP A 42 25.43 -35.66 5.53
N ARG A 43 26.18 -36.09 6.56
CA ARG A 43 26.63 -35.26 7.68
C ARG A 43 27.95 -34.58 7.32
N TYR A 44 28.12 -33.38 7.85
CA TYR A 44 29.35 -32.60 8.01
C TYR A 44 30.58 -33.43 8.42
N VAL A 45 31.76 -33.12 7.82
CA VAL A 45 33.06 -33.07 8.53
C VAL A 45 34.00 -32.05 7.84
N SER A 46 34.64 -31.22 8.67
CA SER A 46 35.73 -30.27 8.40
C SER A 46 37.10 -30.94 8.19
N SER A 47 37.99 -30.34 7.40
CA SER A 47 39.43 -30.29 7.74
C SER A 47 40.19 -29.26 6.90
N LEU A 48 40.97 -28.43 7.60
CA LEU A 48 42.08 -27.60 7.09
C LEU A 48 43.37 -28.45 7.09
N PRO A 49 44.36 -28.14 6.24
CA PRO A 49 45.75 -28.52 6.51
C PRO A 49 46.62 -27.31 6.86
N THR A 50 47.48 -27.55 7.86
CA THR A 50 48.59 -26.72 8.32
C THR A 50 49.79 -26.82 7.37
N CYS A 51 50.48 -25.70 7.13
CA CYS A 51 51.90 -25.70 6.77
C CYS A 51 52.60 -24.49 7.39
N ALA A 52 53.74 -24.76 8.03
CA ALA A 52 54.53 -23.87 8.85
C ALA A 52 55.54 -23.03 8.05
N PHE A 53 55.92 -21.87 8.59
CA PHE A 53 57.17 -21.18 8.25
C PHE A 53 57.82 -20.62 9.53
N PRO A 54 59.16 -20.64 9.65
CA PRO A 54 59.87 -19.97 10.73
C PRO A 54 60.34 -18.55 10.34
N ASN A 55 60.28 -17.67 11.34
CA ASN A 55 61.05 -16.45 11.61
C ASN A 55 62.31 -16.16 10.75
N LYS A 56 62.52 -14.91 10.31
CA LYS A 56 63.19 -13.79 11.05
C LYS A 56 63.65 -12.64 10.10
N THR A 57 63.30 -11.39 10.48
CA THR A 57 64.09 -10.13 10.48
C THR A 57 64.74 -9.48 9.23
N VAL A 58 64.37 -8.20 9.02
CA VAL A 58 65.21 -6.96 9.00
C VAL A 58 65.69 -6.33 7.66
N ARG A 59 65.33 -5.01 7.53
CA ARG A 59 65.98 -3.87 6.82
C ARG A 59 66.13 -3.95 5.30
N SER A 60 66.31 -2.89 4.51
CA SER A 60 66.08 -1.43 4.49
C SER A 60 66.76 -0.97 3.19
N ASP A 61 66.23 0.06 2.51
CA ASP A 61 66.95 0.94 1.55
C ASP A 61 67.50 0.31 0.24
N VAL A 62 67.85 0.97 -0.87
CA VAL A 62 67.62 2.26 -1.55
C VAL A 62 68.41 2.12 -2.88
N LEU A 63 67.84 2.58 -4.00
CA LEU A 63 68.46 3.09 -5.26
C LEU A 63 69.46 2.27 -6.12
N LEU A 64 69.42 2.63 -7.42
CA LEU A 64 70.43 2.57 -8.51
C LEU A 64 70.44 1.38 -9.49
N GLY A 65 69.89 1.62 -10.70
CA GLY A 65 70.71 1.94 -11.88
C GLY A 65 71.40 0.84 -12.70
N ARG A 66 71.13 0.89 -14.01
CA ARG A 66 71.92 0.50 -15.20
C ARG A 66 71.67 -0.85 -15.91
N ASN A 67 71.46 -0.66 -17.23
CA ASN A 67 71.45 -1.56 -18.38
C ASN A 67 72.44 -2.73 -18.36
N VAL A 68 71.95 -3.91 -18.80
CA VAL A 68 72.72 -4.93 -19.52
C VAL A 68 71.88 -5.49 -20.67
N MET A 69 72.45 -5.54 -21.86
CA MET A 69 71.90 -6.16 -23.08
C MET A 69 71.97 -7.69 -23.03
N SER A 70 70.96 -8.30 -23.66
CA SER A 70 70.95 -9.60 -24.35
C SER A 70 71.44 -10.85 -23.63
N SER A 71 70.48 -11.69 -23.22
CA SER A 71 70.61 -13.15 -23.32
C SER A 71 69.25 -13.74 -23.68
N VAL A 72 69.18 -14.40 -24.83
CA VAL A 72 68.07 -15.27 -25.23
C VAL A 72 68.12 -16.48 -24.31
N GLY A 73 67.42 -16.39 -23.18
CA GLY A 73 67.12 -17.52 -22.31
C GLY A 73 65.65 -17.87 -22.49
N PHE A 74 65.34 -19.16 -22.66
CA PHE A 74 64.00 -19.72 -22.49
C PHE A 74 63.51 -19.40 -21.07
N GLY A 75 62.96 -18.21 -20.87
CA GLY A 75 62.18 -17.88 -19.70
C GLY A 75 60.81 -18.52 -19.89
N MET A 76 60.44 -19.45 -19.00
CA MET A 76 59.03 -19.64 -18.67
C MET A 76 58.51 -18.26 -18.30
N GLY A 77 57.86 -17.60 -19.26
CA GLY A 77 57.25 -16.30 -19.07
C GLY A 77 56.17 -16.46 -18.02
N CYS A 78 56.52 -16.21 -16.76
CA CYS A 78 55.53 -15.91 -15.74
C CYS A 78 54.92 -14.58 -16.19
N GLN A 79 53.88 -14.63 -17.02
CA GLN A 79 53.07 -13.47 -17.36
C GLN A 79 52.35 -13.07 -16.08
N THR A 80 52.96 -12.17 -15.32
CA THR A 80 52.32 -11.47 -14.22
C THR A 80 51.22 -10.60 -14.82
N ARG A 81 49.98 -11.11 -14.81
CA ARG A 81 48.81 -10.32 -15.18
C ARG A 81 48.48 -9.39 -14.01
N SER A 82 48.69 -8.10 -14.20
CA SER A 82 48.19 -7.08 -13.27
C SER A 82 46.66 -7.05 -13.33
N ILE A 83 45.99 -7.25 -12.21
CA ILE A 83 44.53 -7.10 -12.08
C ILE A 83 44.26 -5.63 -11.73
N SER A 84 43.34 -4.98 -12.46
CA SER A 84 42.91 -3.62 -12.12
C SER A 84 42.00 -3.64 -10.89
N VAL A 85 42.00 -2.55 -10.11
CA VAL A 85 41.04 -2.37 -9.00
C VAL A 85 39.59 -2.47 -9.50
N GLU A 86 39.33 -2.01 -10.73
CA GLU A 86 38.01 -2.11 -11.36
C GLU A 86 37.53 -3.56 -11.51
N ALA A 87 38.43 -4.48 -11.88
CA ALA A 87 38.10 -5.90 -12.03
C ALA A 87 37.81 -6.60 -10.69
N LEU A 88 38.13 -5.95 -9.56
CA LEU A 88 37.86 -6.45 -8.21
C LEU A 88 36.57 -5.86 -7.60
N LYS A 89 35.90 -4.93 -8.28
CA LYS A 89 34.62 -4.39 -7.80
C LYS A 89 33.51 -5.45 -7.84
N PRO A 90 32.52 -5.36 -6.94
CA PRO A 90 31.38 -6.27 -6.96
C PRO A 90 30.65 -6.25 -8.31
N SER A 91 30.24 -7.43 -8.78
CA SER A 91 29.58 -7.56 -10.07
C SER A 91 28.05 -7.42 -10.00
N ASP A 92 27.45 -7.53 -8.81
CA ASP A 92 26.01 -7.52 -8.54
C ASP A 92 25.48 -6.12 -8.21
N THR A 93 25.95 -5.09 -8.93
CA THR A 93 25.42 -3.73 -8.79
C THR A 93 24.01 -3.62 -9.37
N PHE A 94 23.13 -2.91 -8.67
CA PHE A 94 21.72 -2.78 -9.02
C PHE A 94 21.40 -1.78 -10.14
N PRO A 95 22.04 -0.58 -10.25
CA PRO A 95 21.66 0.43 -11.25
C PRO A 95 21.62 -0.09 -12.68
N ARG A 96 22.56 -0.97 -13.07
CA ARG A 96 22.60 -1.57 -14.42
C ARG A 96 21.49 -2.59 -14.69
N ARG A 97 20.78 -3.06 -13.66
CA ARG A 97 19.61 -3.95 -13.76
C ARG A 97 18.32 -3.15 -13.87
N HIS A 98 18.24 -2.03 -13.15
CA HIS A 98 17.09 -1.12 -13.17
C HIS A 98 17.07 -0.22 -14.41
N ASN A 99 18.22 0.36 -14.76
CA ASN A 99 18.37 1.28 -15.88
C ASN A 99 18.66 0.49 -17.16
N SER A 100 17.70 0.46 -18.08
CA SER A 100 17.67 -0.50 -19.20
C SER A 100 18.60 -0.19 -20.37
N ALA A 101 19.01 1.07 -20.57
CA ALA A 101 19.80 1.50 -21.72
C ALA A 101 21.30 1.54 -21.39
N THR A 102 22.13 0.91 -22.22
CA THR A 102 23.58 1.03 -22.16
C THR A 102 24.03 2.47 -22.51
N PRO A 103 25.23 2.91 -22.10
CA PRO A 103 25.73 4.24 -22.47
C PRO A 103 25.74 4.50 -24.00
N GLU A 104 26.00 3.47 -24.80
CA GLU A 104 25.99 3.54 -26.26
C GLU A 104 24.57 3.72 -26.81
N GLU A 105 23.59 3.00 -26.28
CA GLU A 105 22.17 3.18 -26.65
C GLU A 105 21.66 4.55 -26.22
N GLN A 106 22.03 5.00 -25.02
CA GLN A 106 21.66 6.33 -24.53
C GLN A 106 22.15 7.43 -25.47
N THR A 107 23.41 7.33 -25.93
CA THR A 107 24.01 8.27 -26.88
C THR A 107 23.26 8.26 -28.20
N LYS A 108 23.01 7.09 -28.79
CA LYS A 108 22.27 6.96 -30.07
C LYS A 108 20.82 7.49 -29.98
N MET A 109 20.15 7.25 -28.85
CA MET A 109 18.81 7.77 -28.61
C MET A 109 18.80 9.29 -28.46
N ALA A 110 19.80 9.86 -27.78
CA ALA A 110 19.97 11.31 -27.66
C ALA A 110 20.26 11.94 -29.02
N GLU A 111 21.15 11.35 -29.82
CA GLU A 111 21.47 11.80 -31.19
C GLU A 111 20.23 11.78 -32.09
N SER A 112 19.39 10.75 -31.95
CA SER A 112 18.11 10.66 -32.66
C SER A 112 17.14 11.79 -32.27
N CYS A 113 17.28 12.34 -31.06
CA CYS A 113 16.54 13.51 -30.58
C CYS A 113 17.21 14.84 -30.94
N GLY A 114 18.38 14.83 -31.60
CA GLY A 114 19.12 16.03 -31.98
C GLY A 114 20.16 16.51 -30.96
N TYR A 115 20.53 15.67 -29.99
CA TYR A 115 21.46 16.00 -28.90
C TYR A 115 22.69 15.09 -28.91
N VAL A 116 23.88 15.63 -28.62
CA VAL A 116 25.15 14.87 -28.70
C VAL A 116 25.37 13.92 -27.52
N SER A 117 24.61 14.09 -26.43
CA SER A 117 24.68 13.27 -25.23
C SER A 117 23.39 13.33 -24.41
N LEU A 118 23.21 12.36 -23.51
CA LEU A 118 22.14 12.36 -22.50
C LEU A 118 22.12 13.66 -21.69
N ASP A 119 23.29 14.11 -21.24
CA ASP A 119 23.39 15.35 -20.45
C ASP A 119 22.94 16.56 -21.26
N SER A 120 23.34 16.69 -22.53
CA SER A 120 22.91 17.82 -23.37
C SER A 120 21.39 17.84 -23.62
N LEU A 121 20.73 16.68 -23.69
CA LEU A 121 19.26 16.59 -23.74
C LEU A 121 18.63 17.08 -22.42
N VAL A 122 19.18 16.65 -21.28
CA VAL A 122 18.69 17.04 -19.95
C VAL A 122 18.88 18.54 -19.73
N ASP A 123 20.02 19.09 -20.12
CA ASP A 123 20.32 20.53 -20.06
C ASP A 123 19.30 21.37 -20.84
N ALA A 124 18.81 20.86 -21.97
CA ALA A 124 17.81 21.53 -22.79
C ALA A 124 16.36 21.30 -22.29
N THR A 125 16.14 20.31 -21.42
CA THR A 125 14.79 19.92 -20.97
C THR A 125 14.46 20.49 -19.59
N VAL A 126 15.41 20.46 -18.65
CA VAL A 126 15.20 20.90 -17.26
C VAL A 126 15.68 22.34 -17.11
N PRO A 127 14.82 23.30 -16.74
CA PRO A 127 15.22 24.70 -16.65
C PRO A 127 16.40 24.91 -15.70
N MET A 128 17.38 25.70 -16.15
CA MET A 128 18.62 25.91 -15.38
C MET A 128 18.37 26.60 -14.03
N SER A 129 17.34 27.43 -13.91
CA SER A 129 17.01 28.16 -12.67
C SER A 129 16.63 27.25 -11.50
N ILE A 130 16.16 26.03 -11.77
CA ILE A 130 15.69 25.09 -10.76
C ILE A 130 16.57 23.85 -10.62
N ARG A 131 17.69 23.79 -11.34
CA ARG A 131 18.53 22.62 -11.38
C ARG A 131 19.42 22.52 -10.13
N LEU A 132 19.51 21.32 -9.57
CA LEU A 132 20.46 21.01 -8.49
C LEU A 132 21.86 20.79 -9.07
N GLU A 133 22.89 21.20 -8.34
CA GLU A 133 24.29 20.91 -8.72
C GLU A 133 24.59 19.40 -8.64
N SER A 134 24.21 18.75 -7.54
CA SER A 134 24.32 17.31 -7.36
C SER A 134 23.41 16.82 -6.23
N LEU A 135 22.97 15.57 -6.33
CA LEU A 135 22.38 14.83 -5.22
C LEU A 135 23.48 14.06 -4.50
N LYS A 136 23.49 14.11 -3.18
CA LYS A 136 24.46 13.38 -2.36
C LYS A 136 23.83 12.89 -1.07
N PHE A 137 23.94 11.60 -0.79
CA PHE A 137 23.46 11.02 0.47
C PHE A 137 24.58 10.95 1.51
N SER A 138 24.18 11.04 2.79
CA SER A 138 25.08 10.79 3.92
C SER A 138 25.35 9.30 4.14
N LYS A 139 24.41 8.44 3.71
CA LYS A 139 24.46 6.97 3.77
C LYS A 139 24.06 6.40 2.42
N PHE A 140 24.66 5.28 2.02
CA PHE A 140 24.34 4.59 0.76
C PHE A 140 24.55 5.44 -0.50
N ASP A 141 25.43 6.45 -0.46
CA ASP A 141 25.64 7.38 -1.58
C ASP A 141 26.03 6.66 -2.88
N GLU A 142 26.97 5.70 -2.77
CA GLU A 142 27.42 4.85 -3.88
C GLU A 142 26.45 3.71 -4.24
N GLY A 143 25.41 3.50 -3.42
CA GLY A 143 24.50 2.36 -3.52
C GLY A 143 25.08 1.06 -2.95
N LEU A 144 24.22 0.26 -2.33
CA LEU A 144 24.54 -1.12 -1.95
C LEU A 144 24.41 -2.06 -3.15
N THR A 145 25.23 -3.12 -3.18
CA THR A 145 24.98 -4.23 -4.12
C THR A 145 23.71 -4.98 -3.73
N GLU A 146 23.15 -5.78 -4.66
CA GLU A 146 21.97 -6.59 -4.35
C GLU A 146 22.22 -7.54 -3.16
N SER A 147 23.40 -8.18 -3.11
CA SER A 147 23.74 -9.09 -2.01
C SER A 147 23.90 -8.36 -0.66
N GLN A 148 24.56 -7.20 -0.67
CA GLN A 148 24.72 -6.36 0.54
C GLN A 148 23.37 -5.87 1.05
N MET A 149 22.46 -5.53 0.14
CA MET A 149 21.13 -5.05 0.50
C MET A 149 20.29 -6.16 1.15
N ILE A 150 20.34 -7.39 0.62
CA ILE A 150 19.66 -8.54 1.23
C ILE A 150 20.18 -8.75 2.66
N GLU A 151 21.50 -8.76 2.84
CA GLU A 151 22.12 -8.89 4.17
C GLU A 151 21.69 -7.75 5.11
N HIS A 152 21.71 -6.50 4.64
CA HIS A 152 21.26 -5.33 5.39
C HIS A 152 19.79 -5.47 5.83
N MET A 153 18.90 -5.89 4.93
CA MET A 153 17.49 -6.10 5.28
C MET A 153 17.31 -7.25 6.28
N MET A 154 18.11 -8.32 6.18
CA MET A 154 18.07 -9.42 7.15
C MET A 154 18.50 -8.95 8.54
N GLN A 155 19.52 -8.09 8.62
CA GLN A 155 19.94 -7.47 9.87
C GLN A 155 18.85 -6.58 10.48
N LEU A 156 18.14 -5.80 9.66
CA LEU A 156 16.98 -5.02 10.11
C LEU A 156 15.85 -5.92 10.61
N ALA A 157 15.49 -6.96 9.84
CA ALA A 157 14.45 -7.91 10.24
C ALA A 157 14.77 -8.60 11.59
N ALA A 158 16.04 -8.95 11.81
CA ALA A 158 16.50 -9.57 13.06
C ALA A 158 16.45 -8.64 14.29
N LYS A 159 16.36 -7.31 14.10
CA LYS A 159 16.16 -6.35 15.19
C LYS A 159 14.70 -6.28 15.66
N ASN A 160 13.75 -6.80 14.87
CA ASN A 160 12.35 -6.88 15.26
C ASN A 160 12.11 -8.16 16.09
N LYS A 161 11.34 -8.04 17.18
CA LYS A 161 10.96 -9.12 18.08
C LYS A 161 9.53 -9.53 17.77
N VAL A 162 9.35 -10.71 17.18
CA VAL A 162 8.03 -11.24 16.83
C VAL A 162 7.40 -11.88 18.07
N PHE A 163 6.57 -11.12 18.78
CA PHE A 163 5.79 -11.59 19.94
C PHE A 163 4.41 -12.07 19.52
N LYS A 164 3.85 -13.03 20.29
CA LYS A 164 2.43 -13.39 20.16
C LYS A 164 1.57 -12.21 20.65
N SER A 165 0.84 -11.59 19.73
CA SER A 165 0.12 -10.34 20.03
C SER A 165 -1.38 -10.56 20.08
N TYR A 166 -1.96 -10.47 21.28
CA TYR A 166 -3.41 -10.56 21.53
C TYR A 166 -4.02 -9.16 21.76
N ILE A 167 -3.47 -8.14 21.10
CA ILE A 167 -3.91 -6.74 21.23
C ILE A 167 -5.28 -6.54 20.56
N GLY A 168 -5.51 -7.17 19.41
CA GLY A 168 -6.72 -7.00 18.61
C GLY A 168 -6.80 -5.62 17.97
N MET A 169 -7.84 -4.86 18.30
CA MET A 169 -8.03 -3.49 17.77
C MET A 169 -8.07 -3.43 16.23
N GLY A 170 -8.62 -4.45 15.58
CA GLY A 170 -8.78 -4.53 14.12
C GLY A 170 -7.64 -5.25 13.38
N TYR A 171 -6.61 -5.73 14.10
CA TYR A 171 -5.51 -6.51 13.54
C TYR A 171 -5.38 -7.82 14.31
N TYR A 172 -5.40 -8.93 13.57
CA TYR A 172 -5.39 -10.28 14.14
C TYR A 172 -4.43 -11.14 13.32
N ASN A 173 -3.62 -11.98 13.97
CA ASN A 173 -2.72 -12.82 13.22
C ASN A 173 -3.51 -13.86 12.39
N THR A 174 -2.96 -14.28 11.26
CA THR A 174 -3.61 -15.24 10.34
C THR A 174 -2.56 -16.07 9.63
N PHE A 175 -2.92 -17.32 9.30
CA PHE A 175 -2.09 -18.12 8.43
C PHE A 175 -2.35 -17.71 6.98
N VAL A 176 -1.39 -16.99 6.39
CA VAL A 176 -1.40 -16.76 4.94
C VAL A 176 -1.17 -18.10 4.24
N PRO A 177 -2.11 -18.62 3.44
CA PRO A 177 -1.90 -19.91 2.78
C PRO A 177 -0.67 -19.83 1.87
N PRO A 178 0.33 -20.73 2.03
CA PRO A 178 1.59 -20.63 1.29
C PRO A 178 1.41 -20.61 -0.24
N VAL A 179 0.38 -21.30 -0.74
CA VAL A 179 0.03 -21.29 -2.17
C VAL A 179 -0.42 -19.91 -2.64
N ILE A 180 -1.13 -19.13 -1.82
CA ILE A 180 -1.57 -17.76 -2.12
C ILE A 180 -0.38 -16.80 -2.01
N LEU A 181 0.41 -16.92 -0.93
CA LEU A 181 1.62 -16.12 -0.73
C LEU A 181 2.54 -16.20 -1.96
N ARG A 182 2.88 -17.43 -2.36
CA ARG A 182 3.82 -17.69 -3.45
C ARG A 182 3.27 -17.31 -4.83
N ASN A 183 1.98 -17.55 -5.08
CA ASN A 183 1.43 -17.42 -6.44
C ASN A 183 0.65 -16.11 -6.68
N ILE A 184 0.49 -15.24 -5.67
CA ILE A 184 -0.08 -13.90 -5.79
C ILE A 184 0.89 -12.83 -5.29
N MET A 185 1.20 -12.81 -3.98
CA MET A 185 2.01 -11.77 -3.36
C MET A 185 3.45 -11.77 -3.90
N GLU A 186 4.03 -12.96 -4.11
CA GLU A 186 5.39 -13.14 -4.64
C GLU A 186 5.43 -13.33 -6.18
N ASN A 187 4.29 -13.17 -6.85
CA ASN A 187 4.18 -13.42 -8.29
C ASN A 187 4.03 -12.11 -9.09
N PRO A 188 5.04 -11.72 -9.89
CA PRO A 188 4.98 -10.47 -10.68
C PRO A 188 3.87 -10.47 -11.72
N GLY A 189 3.32 -11.63 -12.09
CA GLY A 189 2.12 -11.73 -12.91
C GLY A 189 0.84 -11.20 -12.25
N TRP A 190 0.85 -10.96 -10.94
CA TRP A 190 -0.27 -10.41 -10.17
C TRP A 190 -0.02 -9.00 -9.65
N TYR A 191 1.23 -8.68 -9.28
CA TYR A 191 1.52 -7.41 -8.62
C TYR A 191 2.03 -6.30 -9.57
N THR A 192 2.47 -6.58 -10.79
CA THR A 192 3.10 -5.54 -11.64
C THR A 192 2.11 -4.74 -12.50
N GLN A 193 0.94 -5.30 -12.82
CA GLN A 193 -0.12 -4.56 -13.51
C GLN A 193 -0.74 -3.49 -12.62
N TYR A 194 -1.44 -2.52 -13.21
CA TYR A 194 -2.16 -1.49 -12.46
C TYR A 194 -3.68 -1.60 -12.64
N THR A 195 -4.40 -0.55 -12.22
CA THR A 195 -5.86 -0.44 -12.32
C THR A 195 -6.37 -0.98 -13.65
N PRO A 196 -7.44 -1.81 -13.67
CA PRO A 196 -7.95 -2.46 -14.87
C PRO A 196 -8.70 -1.50 -15.80
N TYR A 197 -8.04 -0.43 -16.26
CA TYR A 197 -8.58 0.54 -17.21
C TYR A 197 -8.91 -0.10 -18.55
N GLN A 198 -8.06 -1.02 -19.02
CA GLN A 198 -8.27 -1.83 -20.22
C GLN A 198 -8.83 -3.18 -19.81
N ALA A 199 -10.16 -3.32 -19.82
CA ALA A 199 -10.85 -4.46 -19.20
C ALA A 199 -10.58 -5.79 -19.93
N GLU A 200 -10.41 -5.74 -21.24
CA GLU A 200 -10.22 -6.89 -22.13
C GLU A 200 -8.93 -7.67 -21.82
N ILE A 201 -7.92 -6.99 -21.28
CA ILE A 201 -6.62 -7.55 -20.87
C ILE A 201 -6.45 -7.53 -19.34
N ALA A 202 -7.57 -7.56 -18.62
CA ALA A 202 -7.62 -7.48 -17.16
C ALA A 202 -8.73 -8.35 -16.53
N GLN A 203 -9.29 -9.31 -17.29
CA GLN A 203 -10.42 -10.11 -16.83
C GLN A 203 -10.08 -10.99 -15.61
N GLY A 204 -8.81 -11.36 -15.42
CA GLY A 204 -8.35 -12.16 -14.29
C GLY A 204 -8.53 -11.44 -12.96
N ARG A 205 -7.88 -10.28 -12.80
CA ARG A 205 -8.03 -9.49 -11.57
C ARG A 205 -9.43 -8.89 -11.41
N LEU A 206 -10.14 -8.59 -12.50
CA LEU A 206 -11.54 -8.16 -12.42
C LEU A 206 -12.44 -9.27 -11.85
N GLU A 207 -12.23 -10.53 -12.24
CA GLU A 207 -12.95 -11.68 -11.68
C GLU A 207 -12.64 -11.85 -10.20
N SER A 208 -11.37 -11.78 -9.82
CA SER A 208 -10.96 -11.87 -8.41
C SER A 208 -11.53 -10.72 -7.54
N LEU A 209 -11.57 -9.49 -8.05
CA LEU A 209 -12.20 -8.36 -7.35
C LEU A 209 -13.73 -8.49 -7.27
N LEU A 210 -14.36 -9.13 -8.25
CA LEU A 210 -15.79 -9.46 -8.17
C LEU A 210 -16.04 -10.55 -7.12
N ASN A 211 -15.14 -11.54 -6.99
CA ASN A 211 -15.18 -12.52 -5.92
C ASN A 211 -15.06 -11.82 -4.55
N TYR A 212 -14.15 -10.84 -4.41
CA TYR A 212 -14.05 -10.02 -3.21
C TYR A 212 -15.37 -9.28 -2.91
N GLN A 213 -15.97 -8.61 -3.89
CA GLN A 213 -17.26 -7.94 -3.69
C GLN A 213 -18.38 -8.91 -3.26
N THR A 214 -18.38 -10.11 -3.84
CA THR A 214 -19.35 -11.16 -3.49
C THR A 214 -19.13 -11.65 -2.07
N LEU A 215 -17.87 -11.88 -1.69
CA LEU A 215 -17.46 -12.25 -0.34
C LEU A 215 -17.97 -11.24 0.70
N ILE A 216 -17.73 -9.95 0.48
CA ILE A 216 -18.19 -8.90 1.39
C ILE A 216 -19.72 -8.85 1.43
N SER A 217 -20.38 -8.92 0.27
CA SER A 217 -21.85 -8.84 0.19
C SER A 217 -22.51 -9.99 0.96
N ASP A 218 -22.04 -11.23 0.76
CA ASP A 218 -22.55 -12.41 1.44
C ASP A 218 -22.30 -12.36 2.95
N LEU A 219 -21.09 -11.97 3.39
CA LEU A 219 -20.76 -11.95 4.81
C LEU A 219 -21.46 -10.82 5.56
N THR A 220 -21.62 -9.65 4.95
CA THR A 220 -22.28 -8.49 5.58
C THR A 220 -23.81 -8.52 5.48
N GLY A 221 -24.36 -9.35 4.60
CA GLY A 221 -25.81 -9.40 4.33
C GLY A 221 -26.33 -8.20 3.52
N LEU A 222 -25.43 -7.41 2.91
CA LEU A 222 -25.78 -6.26 2.08
C LEU A 222 -25.53 -6.55 0.60
N PRO A 223 -26.37 -6.01 -0.31
CA PRO A 223 -26.40 -6.46 -1.71
C PRO A 223 -25.28 -5.93 -2.60
N MET A 224 -24.40 -5.05 -2.10
CA MET A 224 -23.32 -4.45 -2.89
C MET A 224 -22.14 -4.04 -2.03
N SER A 225 -20.93 -4.24 -2.54
CA SER A 225 -19.67 -3.75 -1.98
C SER A 225 -18.81 -3.10 -3.07
N ASN A 226 -17.87 -2.25 -2.67
CA ASN A 226 -16.81 -1.75 -3.55
C ASN A 226 -15.63 -2.74 -3.67
N ALA A 227 -14.66 -2.40 -4.53
CA ALA A 227 -13.44 -3.16 -4.81
C ALA A 227 -12.25 -2.61 -4.01
N SER A 228 -12.48 -2.50 -2.70
CA SER A 228 -11.62 -2.04 -1.60
C SER A 228 -11.48 -0.54 -1.36
N LEU A 229 -11.18 -0.22 -0.09
CA LEU A 229 -10.69 1.04 0.45
C LEU A 229 -9.33 0.84 1.12
N LEU A 230 -8.78 1.90 1.74
CA LEU A 230 -7.39 1.94 2.22
C LEU A 230 -7.17 1.20 3.55
N ASP A 231 -8.05 1.41 4.54
CA ASP A 231 -8.05 0.76 5.85
C ASP A 231 -9.43 0.97 6.54
N GLU A 232 -9.67 0.33 7.69
CA GLU A 232 -10.96 0.38 8.38
C GLU A 232 -11.36 1.81 8.81
N GLY A 233 -10.40 2.58 9.36
CA GLY A 233 -10.67 3.93 9.84
C GLY A 233 -11.06 4.89 8.72
N THR A 234 -10.36 4.81 7.57
CA THR A 234 -10.72 5.58 6.37
C THR A 234 -12.04 5.10 5.78
N ALA A 235 -12.35 3.80 5.79
CA ALA A 235 -13.64 3.28 5.35
C ALA A 235 -14.81 3.80 6.22
N ALA A 236 -14.63 3.87 7.54
CA ALA A 236 -15.60 4.47 8.45
C ALA A 236 -15.80 5.97 8.19
N ALA A 237 -14.72 6.71 7.90
CA ALA A 237 -14.82 8.12 7.57
C ALA A 237 -15.48 8.37 6.21
N GLU A 238 -15.28 7.48 5.23
CA GLU A 238 -16.02 7.50 3.96
C GLU A 238 -17.52 7.20 4.18
N ALA A 239 -17.86 6.25 5.07
CA ALA A 239 -19.25 5.97 5.44
C ALA A 239 -19.92 7.18 6.13
N MET A 240 -19.21 7.90 7.01
CA MET A 240 -19.66 9.16 7.59
C MET A 240 -19.97 10.21 6.51
N ALA A 241 -19.04 10.42 5.57
CA ALA A 241 -19.25 11.34 4.44
C ALA A 241 -20.44 10.91 3.57
N MET A 242 -20.60 9.61 3.36
CA MET A 242 -21.73 9.03 2.64
C MET A 242 -23.07 9.28 3.35
N CYS A 243 -23.16 9.12 4.68
CA CYS A 243 -24.36 9.45 5.46
C CYS A 243 -24.74 10.94 5.29
N ASN A 244 -23.76 11.84 5.37
CA ASN A 244 -23.98 13.27 5.14
C ASN A 244 -24.55 13.54 3.72
N ASN A 245 -23.99 12.87 2.71
CA ASN A 245 -24.43 12.98 1.32
C ASN A 245 -25.85 12.40 1.09
N ILE A 246 -26.19 11.28 1.73
CA ILE A 246 -27.54 10.70 1.72
C ILE A 246 -28.54 11.71 2.28
N MET A 247 -28.18 12.38 3.39
CA MET A 247 -28.99 13.40 4.03
C MET A 247 -28.90 14.78 3.35
N LYS A 248 -28.19 14.88 2.21
CA LYS A 248 -28.00 16.10 1.42
C LYS A 248 -27.45 17.28 2.24
N GLY A 249 -26.63 17.00 3.26
CA GLY A 249 -26.08 18.02 4.15
C GLY A 249 -27.10 18.71 5.07
N LYS A 250 -28.34 18.21 5.19
CA LYS A 250 -29.38 18.83 6.02
C LYS A 250 -29.22 18.60 7.52
N LYS A 251 -28.48 17.57 7.89
CA LYS A 251 -28.21 17.13 9.26
C LYS A 251 -26.71 17.13 9.46
N LYS A 252 -26.20 17.82 10.49
CA LYS A 252 -24.78 18.15 10.64
C LYS A 252 -24.08 17.42 11.77
N THR A 253 -24.78 16.54 12.50
CA THR A 253 -24.18 15.74 13.56
C THR A 253 -23.98 14.29 13.13
N PHE A 254 -22.81 13.73 13.36
CA PHE A 254 -22.53 12.30 13.24
C PHE A 254 -22.10 11.74 14.59
N ILE A 255 -22.75 10.68 15.06
CA ILE A 255 -22.44 10.07 16.36
C ILE A 255 -21.53 8.86 16.14
N ILE A 256 -20.53 8.69 17.00
CA ILE A 256 -19.66 7.51 17.00
C ILE A 256 -19.76 6.87 18.38
N ALA A 257 -20.13 5.61 18.43
CA ALA A 257 -20.16 4.87 19.68
C ALA A 257 -18.74 4.71 20.25
N SER A 258 -18.61 4.80 21.57
CA SER A 258 -17.33 4.64 22.28
C SER A 258 -16.75 3.22 22.14
N ASN A 259 -17.53 2.26 21.65
CA ASN A 259 -17.08 0.89 21.40
C ASN A 259 -16.41 0.68 20.04
N CYS A 260 -16.26 1.72 19.22
CA CYS A 260 -15.40 1.66 18.03
C CYS A 260 -13.91 1.65 18.41
N HIS A 261 -13.07 1.15 17.51
CA HIS A 261 -11.62 1.20 17.71
C HIS A 261 -11.12 2.66 17.81
N PRO A 262 -10.15 2.98 18.69
CA PRO A 262 -9.74 4.36 18.95
C PRO A 262 -9.17 5.06 17.71
N GLN A 263 -8.43 4.35 16.86
CA GLN A 263 -7.93 4.88 15.59
C GLN A 263 -9.07 5.21 14.61
N THR A 264 -10.14 4.41 14.59
CA THR A 264 -11.32 4.64 13.75
C THR A 264 -12.04 5.91 14.19
N ILE A 265 -12.19 6.11 15.50
CA ILE A 265 -12.78 7.32 16.08
C ILE A 265 -11.97 8.56 15.70
N ASP A 266 -10.65 8.51 15.87
CA ASP A 266 -9.77 9.67 15.64
C ASP A 266 -9.70 10.09 14.17
N ILE A 267 -9.69 9.12 13.24
CA ILE A 267 -9.74 9.40 11.80
C ILE A 267 -11.08 10.02 11.39
N CYS A 268 -12.21 9.52 11.92
CA CYS A 268 -13.51 10.12 11.66
C CYS A 268 -13.56 11.57 12.18
N LYS A 269 -13.06 11.83 13.39
CA LYS A 269 -12.94 13.20 13.93
C LYS A 269 -12.09 14.10 13.04
N THR A 270 -10.94 13.59 12.57
CA THR A 270 -10.03 14.32 11.69
C THR A 270 -10.69 14.66 10.36
N ARG A 271 -11.44 13.73 9.75
CA ARG A 271 -12.14 13.95 8.47
C ARG A 271 -13.40 14.80 8.58
N ALA A 272 -14.10 14.77 9.71
CA ALA A 272 -15.39 15.44 9.88
C ALA A 272 -15.32 16.95 9.65
N GLU A 273 -14.18 17.56 9.99
CA GLU A 273 -14.02 18.99 9.89
C GLU A 273 -14.10 19.50 8.44
N GLY A 274 -13.59 18.73 7.47
CA GLY A 274 -13.67 19.08 6.06
C GLY A 274 -15.08 18.94 5.45
N PHE A 275 -15.96 18.18 6.12
CA PHE A 275 -17.36 18.01 5.72
C PHE A 275 -18.34 18.93 6.47
N ASP A 276 -17.82 19.82 7.33
CA ASP A 276 -18.64 20.64 8.23
C ASP A 276 -19.60 19.76 9.05
N LEU A 277 -19.07 18.67 9.61
CA LEU A 277 -19.79 17.74 10.48
C LEU A 277 -19.31 17.88 11.92
N LYS A 278 -20.26 17.93 12.85
CA LYS A 278 -20.00 17.77 14.28
C LYS A 278 -19.96 16.28 14.60
N VAL A 279 -18.80 15.77 14.99
CA VAL A 279 -18.66 14.41 15.52
C VAL A 279 -18.84 14.40 17.03
N VAL A 280 -19.72 13.52 17.52
CA VAL A 280 -19.94 13.29 18.95
C VAL A 280 -19.60 11.84 19.26
N THR A 281 -18.65 11.62 20.18
CA THR A 281 -18.40 10.28 20.73
C THR A 281 -19.25 10.08 21.97
N ALA A 282 -20.03 8.99 22.03
CA ALA A 282 -20.93 8.71 23.15
C ALA A 282 -20.99 7.19 23.45
N ASP A 283 -21.28 6.85 24.70
CA ASP A 283 -21.66 5.48 25.07
C ASP A 283 -23.01 5.13 24.42
N LEU A 284 -23.19 3.89 23.98
CA LEU A 284 -24.40 3.41 23.31
C LEU A 284 -25.69 3.76 24.07
N LYS A 285 -25.68 3.68 25.40
CA LYS A 285 -26.87 3.98 26.23
C LYS A 285 -27.23 5.47 26.27
N ASP A 286 -26.27 6.34 25.97
CA ASP A 286 -26.38 7.80 26.04
C ASP A 286 -26.64 8.41 24.65
N ILE A 287 -26.69 7.59 23.59
CA ILE A 287 -27.01 8.05 22.24
C ILE A 287 -28.49 8.44 22.14
N ASP A 288 -28.72 9.73 21.87
CA ASP A 288 -30.05 10.31 21.68
C ASP A 288 -30.15 11.00 20.30
N TYR A 289 -31.30 10.82 19.65
CA TYR A 289 -31.61 11.36 18.33
C TYR A 289 -32.62 12.51 18.35
N LYS A 290 -33.13 12.90 19.54
CA LYS A 290 -34.16 13.95 19.70
C LYS A 290 -33.81 15.30 19.12
N SER A 291 -32.52 15.61 18.92
CA SER A 291 -32.10 16.87 18.29
C SER A 291 -32.58 17.01 16.84
N GLY A 292 -32.89 15.90 16.16
CA GLY A 292 -33.24 15.87 14.74
C GLY A 292 -32.08 16.15 13.79
N ASP A 293 -30.88 16.46 14.30
CA ASP A 293 -29.70 16.89 13.51
C ASP A 293 -28.69 15.76 13.23
N VAL A 294 -28.99 14.52 13.65
CA VAL A 294 -28.08 13.38 13.47
C VAL A 294 -28.24 12.77 12.06
N CYS A 295 -27.20 12.85 11.22
CA CYS A 295 -27.20 12.27 9.87
C CYS A 295 -26.85 10.78 9.85
N GLY A 296 -26.04 10.34 10.79
CA GLY A 296 -25.68 8.93 10.95
C GLY A 296 -25.05 8.63 12.29
N VAL A 297 -24.98 7.33 12.58
CA VAL A 297 -24.32 6.78 13.76
C VAL A 297 -23.42 5.61 13.36
N LEU A 298 -22.20 5.58 13.88
CA LEU A 298 -21.24 4.49 13.73
C LEU A 298 -21.17 3.67 15.01
N VAL A 299 -21.32 2.35 14.90
CA VAL A 299 -21.12 1.37 15.97
C VAL A 299 -20.21 0.25 15.51
N GLN A 300 -19.60 -0.50 16.44
CA GLN A 300 -18.74 -1.64 16.13
C GLN A 300 -19.42 -2.97 16.51
N TYR A 301 -19.19 -4.01 15.71
CA TYR A 301 -19.76 -5.35 15.89
C TYR A 301 -18.81 -6.48 15.42
N PRO A 302 -18.17 -7.24 16.33
CA PRO A 302 -18.13 -7.07 17.79
C PRO A 302 -17.51 -5.73 18.21
N GLY A 303 -17.81 -5.26 19.43
CA GLY A 303 -17.24 -4.04 19.97
C GLY A 303 -15.74 -4.14 20.21
N THR A 304 -15.07 -3.00 20.38
CA THR A 304 -13.61 -2.95 20.54
C THR A 304 -13.12 -3.69 21.77
N GLU A 305 -13.94 -3.92 22.78
CA GLU A 305 -13.58 -4.68 23.99
C GLU A 305 -14.06 -6.15 23.92
N GLY A 306 -14.64 -6.54 22.78
CA GLY A 306 -15.05 -7.89 22.45
C GLY A 306 -16.54 -8.20 22.66
N GLU A 307 -17.31 -7.26 23.20
CA GLU A 307 -18.73 -7.46 23.46
C GLU A 307 -19.53 -7.64 22.16
N VAL A 308 -20.47 -8.59 22.17
CA VAL A 308 -21.43 -8.80 21.08
C VAL A 308 -22.80 -8.31 21.57
N LEU A 309 -23.34 -7.29 20.91
CA LEU A 309 -24.60 -6.65 21.29
C LEU A 309 -25.68 -6.89 20.23
N ASP A 310 -26.94 -6.94 20.66
CA ASP A 310 -28.10 -6.90 19.77
C ASP A 310 -28.48 -5.46 19.45
N TYR A 311 -28.16 -5.05 18.23
CA TYR A 311 -28.45 -3.71 17.72
C TYR A 311 -29.85 -3.59 17.07
N GLY A 312 -30.68 -4.64 17.06
CA GLY A 312 -31.96 -4.62 16.36
C GLY A 312 -32.88 -3.46 16.77
N GLU A 313 -33.06 -3.24 18.08
CA GLU A 313 -33.87 -2.12 18.58
C GLU A 313 -33.16 -0.76 18.44
N PHE A 314 -31.84 -0.75 18.61
CA PHE A 314 -31.02 0.44 18.40
C PHE A 314 -31.16 0.98 16.96
N ILE A 315 -31.10 0.09 15.97
CA ILE A 315 -31.22 0.43 14.55
C ILE A 315 -32.63 0.93 14.24
N LYS A 316 -33.68 0.25 14.73
CA LYS A 316 -35.06 0.72 14.56
C LYS A 316 -35.26 2.13 15.12
N ASN A 317 -34.73 2.41 16.30
CA ASN A 317 -34.80 3.75 16.90
C ASN A 317 -34.06 4.80 16.06
N ALA A 318 -32.86 4.48 15.55
CA ALA A 318 -32.12 5.37 14.65
C ALA A 318 -32.93 5.66 13.37
N HIS A 319 -33.48 4.62 12.72
CA HIS A 319 -34.28 4.75 11.51
C HIS A 319 -35.57 5.54 11.73
N ALA A 320 -36.25 5.37 12.88
CA ALA A 320 -37.44 6.15 13.23
C ALA A 320 -37.17 7.67 13.31
N ASN A 321 -35.91 8.06 13.55
CA ASN A 321 -35.45 9.45 13.57
C ASN A 321 -34.76 9.88 12.25
N GLY A 322 -34.81 9.03 11.22
CA GLY A 322 -34.16 9.27 9.92
C GLY A 322 -32.63 9.37 10.03
N VAL A 323 -32.02 8.57 10.91
CA VAL A 323 -30.57 8.45 11.11
C VAL A 323 -30.08 7.20 10.39
N LYS A 324 -28.94 7.28 9.69
CA LYS A 324 -28.32 6.13 9.04
C LYS A 324 -27.39 5.38 9.98
N VAL A 325 -27.43 4.05 9.96
CA VAL A 325 -26.56 3.23 10.81
C VAL A 325 -25.42 2.63 10.00
N VAL A 326 -24.20 2.94 10.44
CA VAL A 326 -22.96 2.35 9.97
C VAL A 326 -22.48 1.34 11.01
N MET A 327 -22.16 0.12 10.58
CA MET A 327 -21.56 -0.90 11.44
C MET A 327 -20.16 -1.23 10.95
N ALA A 328 -19.14 -0.98 11.77
CA ALA A 328 -17.80 -1.50 11.55
C ALA A 328 -17.73 -2.94 12.09
N SER A 329 -17.28 -3.90 11.27
CA SER A 329 -17.46 -5.33 11.54
C SER A 329 -16.29 -6.20 11.10
N ASP A 330 -16.16 -7.37 11.75
CA ASP A 330 -15.12 -8.36 11.46
C ASP A 330 -15.66 -9.53 10.59
N LEU A 331 -15.03 -9.79 9.44
CA LEU A 331 -15.49 -10.81 8.49
C LEU A 331 -15.46 -12.25 9.05
N LEU A 332 -14.51 -12.58 9.93
CA LEU A 332 -14.44 -13.91 10.53
C LEU A 332 -15.57 -14.08 11.55
N ALA A 333 -15.83 -13.06 12.37
CA ALA A 333 -16.95 -13.06 13.31
C ALA A 333 -18.29 -13.21 12.59
N LEU A 334 -18.45 -12.57 11.42
CA LEU A 334 -19.67 -12.67 10.61
C LEU A 334 -19.90 -14.05 9.98
N THR A 335 -18.97 -15.00 10.08
CA THR A 335 -19.23 -16.38 9.66
C THR A 335 -20.17 -17.12 10.64
N THR A 336 -20.24 -16.66 11.90
CA THR A 336 -21.05 -17.26 12.97
C THR A 336 -22.08 -16.31 13.55
N LEU A 337 -21.85 -15.00 13.48
CA LEU A 337 -22.75 -13.96 13.99
C LEU A 337 -23.75 -13.50 12.92
N LYS A 338 -24.98 -13.19 13.35
CA LYS A 338 -26.02 -12.60 12.50
C LYS A 338 -25.45 -11.33 11.84
N PRO A 339 -25.42 -11.26 10.50
CA PRO A 339 -24.73 -10.19 9.81
C PRO A 339 -25.48 -8.86 9.93
N PRO A 340 -24.77 -7.71 9.88
CA PRO A 340 -25.37 -6.39 10.04
C PRO A 340 -26.54 -6.08 9.10
N GLY A 341 -26.52 -6.60 7.86
CA GLY A 341 -27.61 -6.43 6.90
C GLY A 341 -28.93 -7.04 7.37
N GLU A 342 -28.88 -8.15 8.13
CA GLU A 342 -30.05 -8.77 8.76
C GLU A 342 -30.51 -8.03 10.02
N LEU A 343 -29.60 -7.31 10.69
CA LEU A 343 -29.93 -6.42 11.82
C LEU A 343 -30.54 -5.08 11.34
N GLY A 344 -30.39 -4.75 10.05
CA GLY A 344 -30.92 -3.54 9.43
C GLY A 344 -29.91 -2.41 9.23
N ALA A 345 -28.60 -2.67 9.28
CA ALA A 345 -27.59 -1.66 9.01
C ALA A 345 -27.69 -1.10 7.58
N ASP A 346 -27.44 0.20 7.39
CA ASP A 346 -27.45 0.83 6.06
C ASP A 346 -26.10 0.68 5.33
N ILE A 347 -25.00 0.71 6.10
CA ILE A 347 -23.62 0.64 5.61
C ILE A 347 -22.81 -0.25 6.56
N VAL A 348 -21.95 -1.12 6.00
CA VAL A 348 -21.01 -1.93 6.77
C VAL A 348 -19.60 -1.70 6.27
N VAL A 349 -18.67 -1.49 7.19
CA VAL A 349 -17.25 -1.27 6.91
C VAL A 349 -16.39 -2.21 7.74
N GLY A 350 -15.11 -2.35 7.39
CA GLY A 350 -14.17 -3.17 8.16
C GLY A 350 -12.91 -3.49 7.38
N SER A 351 -12.06 -4.30 7.99
CA SER A 351 -10.84 -4.83 7.38
C SER A 351 -11.03 -6.28 6.92
N ALA A 352 -10.49 -6.63 5.75
CA ALA A 352 -10.37 -8.02 5.29
C ALA A 352 -9.02 -8.67 5.66
N GLN A 353 -8.22 -8.04 6.53
CA GLN A 353 -6.85 -8.47 6.86
C GLN A 353 -6.75 -9.92 7.31
N ARG A 354 -7.57 -10.33 8.29
CA ARG A 354 -7.47 -11.67 8.90
C ARG A 354 -7.93 -12.81 7.97
N PHE A 355 -8.26 -12.50 6.72
CA PHE A 355 -8.47 -13.49 5.66
C PHE A 355 -7.18 -13.64 4.84
N GLY A 356 -6.15 -14.18 5.49
CA GLY A 356 -4.90 -14.58 4.82
C GLY A 356 -4.05 -13.42 4.31
N VAL A 357 -4.03 -12.28 5.00
CA VAL A 357 -3.08 -11.18 4.74
C VAL A 357 -2.28 -10.87 6.02
N PRO A 358 -0.94 -10.74 5.98
CA PRO A 358 -0.15 -10.50 7.20
C PRO A 358 -0.52 -9.19 7.89
N MET A 359 -0.32 -9.09 9.21
CA MET A 359 -0.52 -7.83 9.94
C MET A 359 0.40 -6.71 9.42
N GLY A 360 1.65 -7.05 9.08
CA GLY A 360 2.55 -6.17 8.33
C GLY A 360 2.84 -4.83 9.02
N TYR A 361 2.82 -4.81 10.35
CA TYR A 361 2.95 -3.59 11.17
C TYR A 361 1.99 -2.46 10.76
N GLY A 362 0.80 -2.82 10.26
CA GLY A 362 -0.28 -1.89 9.94
C GLY A 362 -0.91 -2.06 8.57
N GLY A 363 -0.20 -2.69 7.62
CA GLY A 363 -0.72 -2.90 6.27
C GLY A 363 0.36 -3.25 5.26
N PRO A 364 -0.05 -3.51 4.00
CA PRO A 364 -1.34 -3.10 3.44
C PRO A 364 -2.47 -4.12 3.65
N HIS A 365 -3.70 -3.64 3.83
CA HIS A 365 -4.91 -4.47 3.95
C HIS A 365 -6.07 -3.87 3.19
N ALA A 366 -6.87 -4.71 2.52
CA ALA A 366 -8.08 -4.23 1.87
C ALA A 366 -9.21 -4.02 2.88
N ALA A 367 -9.59 -2.76 3.10
CA ALA A 367 -10.84 -2.44 3.76
C ALA A 367 -12.02 -2.53 2.80
N PHE A 368 -13.22 -2.75 3.34
CA PHE A 368 -14.44 -2.83 2.56
C PHE A 368 -15.47 -1.79 2.98
N LEU A 369 -16.37 -1.47 2.06
CA LEU A 369 -17.62 -0.77 2.34
C LEU A 369 -18.75 -1.45 1.55
N ALA A 370 -19.74 -1.97 2.28
CA ALA A 370 -20.95 -2.56 1.74
C ALA A 370 -22.18 -1.73 2.09
N THR A 371 -23.16 -1.69 1.20
CA THR A 371 -24.37 -0.87 1.35
C THR A 371 -25.52 -1.37 0.47
N SER A 372 -26.70 -0.76 0.60
CA SER A 372 -27.85 -1.06 -0.24
C SER A 372 -27.64 -0.59 -1.69
N GLN A 373 -28.38 -1.17 -2.64
CA GLN A 373 -28.30 -0.74 -4.05
C GLN A 373 -28.80 0.70 -4.29
N GLU A 374 -29.63 1.24 -3.38
CA GLU A 374 -30.14 2.61 -3.43
C GLU A 374 -28.98 3.61 -3.46
N TYR A 375 -27.94 3.36 -2.68
CA TYR A 375 -26.83 4.30 -2.50
C TYR A 375 -25.63 4.05 -3.43
N LYS A 376 -25.78 3.20 -4.45
CA LYS A 376 -24.70 2.85 -5.40
C LYS A 376 -24.02 4.06 -6.07
N ARG A 377 -24.75 5.18 -6.22
CA ARG A 377 -24.23 6.44 -6.80
C ARG A 377 -23.36 7.25 -5.84
N MET A 378 -23.39 6.95 -4.55
CA MET A 378 -22.63 7.62 -3.48
C MET A 378 -21.45 6.80 -2.99
N MET A 379 -21.32 5.55 -3.42
CA MET A 379 -20.26 4.64 -3.01
C MET A 379 -18.86 5.19 -3.37
N PRO A 380 -17.91 5.19 -2.41
CA PRO A 380 -16.51 5.54 -2.68
C PRO A 380 -15.78 4.41 -3.40
N GLY A 381 -14.77 4.78 -4.19
CA GLY A 381 -13.87 3.84 -4.85
C GLY A 381 -14.48 3.07 -6.04
N ARG A 382 -13.71 2.11 -6.52
CA ARG A 382 -14.05 1.28 -7.69
C ARG A 382 -15.14 0.28 -7.37
N ILE A 383 -15.94 -0.07 -8.37
CA ILE A 383 -16.90 -1.18 -8.32
C ILE A 383 -16.72 -1.98 -9.60
N ILE A 384 -16.55 -3.29 -9.49
CA ILE A 384 -16.55 -4.20 -10.63
C ILE A 384 -17.99 -4.64 -10.92
N GLY A 385 -18.36 -4.57 -12.19
CA GLY A 385 -19.67 -4.98 -12.68
C GLY A 385 -19.57 -5.96 -13.83
N VAL A 386 -20.58 -6.83 -13.93
CA VAL A 386 -20.80 -7.70 -15.07
C VAL A 386 -21.41 -6.89 -16.21
N SER A 387 -20.90 -7.10 -17.42
CA SER A 387 -21.35 -6.50 -18.67
C SER A 387 -21.27 -7.55 -19.78
N VAL A 388 -21.34 -7.12 -21.04
CA VAL A 388 -21.18 -8.00 -22.22
C VAL A 388 -20.15 -7.42 -23.19
N ASP A 389 -19.39 -8.29 -23.84
CA ASP A 389 -18.48 -7.90 -24.92
C ASP A 389 -19.21 -7.71 -26.27
N ALA A 390 -18.47 -7.31 -27.30
CA ALA A 390 -19.01 -7.10 -28.65
C ALA A 390 -19.60 -8.37 -29.30
N SER A 391 -19.29 -9.57 -28.77
CA SER A 391 -19.86 -10.84 -29.22
C SER A 391 -21.05 -11.32 -28.36
N GLY A 392 -21.47 -10.52 -27.38
CA GLY A 392 -22.56 -10.82 -26.45
C GLY A 392 -22.17 -11.73 -25.29
N LYS A 393 -20.88 -12.02 -25.08
CA LYS A 393 -20.42 -12.86 -23.96
C LYS A 393 -20.31 -12.05 -22.68
N PRO A 394 -20.63 -12.63 -21.50
CA PRO A 394 -20.39 -11.97 -20.22
C PRO A 394 -18.92 -11.57 -20.07
N ALA A 395 -18.70 -10.31 -19.70
CA ALA A 395 -17.38 -9.73 -19.47
C ALA A 395 -17.42 -8.75 -18.29
N LEU A 396 -16.31 -8.58 -17.60
CA LEU A 396 -16.21 -7.74 -16.42
C LEU A 396 -15.60 -6.38 -16.76
N ARG A 397 -16.00 -5.33 -16.04
CA ARG A 397 -15.37 -3.99 -16.14
C ARG A 397 -15.56 -3.19 -14.86
N MET A 398 -14.82 -2.09 -14.73
CA MET A 398 -15.16 -1.06 -13.75
C MET A 398 -16.49 -0.38 -14.13
N ALA A 399 -17.42 -0.32 -13.18
CA ALA A 399 -18.77 0.17 -13.35
C ALA A 399 -18.99 1.52 -12.63
N MET A 400 -19.89 2.35 -13.18
CA MET A 400 -20.27 3.64 -12.61
C MET A 400 -19.07 4.56 -12.32
N GLN A 401 -18.08 4.59 -13.22
CA GLN A 401 -16.82 5.32 -13.05
C GLN A 401 -17.01 6.84 -12.91
N THR A 402 -18.17 7.37 -13.32
CA THR A 402 -18.47 8.80 -13.17
C THR A 402 -18.44 9.24 -11.71
N ARG A 403 -18.57 8.34 -10.73
CA ARG A 403 -18.42 8.68 -9.29
C ARG A 403 -17.00 9.09 -8.92
N GLU A 404 -16.00 8.63 -9.66
CA GLU A 404 -14.60 8.66 -9.28
C GLU A 404 -13.91 9.97 -9.69
N GLN A 405 -12.81 10.28 -9.00
CA GLN A 405 -12.04 11.52 -9.12
C GLN A 405 -11.61 11.86 -10.55
N HIS A 406 -11.30 10.87 -11.38
CA HIS A 406 -10.77 11.07 -12.74
C HIS A 406 -11.84 11.61 -13.71
N ILE A 407 -13.12 11.51 -13.36
CA ILE A 407 -14.23 12.09 -14.13
C ILE A 407 -14.84 13.29 -13.40
N ARG A 408 -15.16 13.14 -12.11
CA ARG A 408 -15.93 14.14 -11.37
C ARG A 408 -15.12 15.13 -10.54
N ARG A 409 -13.80 14.96 -10.41
CA ARG A 409 -12.90 15.91 -9.74
C ARG A 409 -13.41 16.28 -8.34
N ASP A 410 -13.64 17.56 -8.06
CA ASP A 410 -14.20 18.10 -6.80
C ASP A 410 -15.58 17.53 -6.43
N LYS A 411 -16.34 17.01 -7.40
CA LYS A 411 -17.69 16.43 -7.21
C LYS A 411 -17.69 14.91 -7.13
N ALA A 412 -16.52 14.29 -7.04
CA ALA A 412 -16.38 12.86 -6.84
C ALA A 412 -16.91 12.44 -5.47
N THR A 413 -17.23 11.16 -5.32
CA THR A 413 -17.70 10.63 -4.02
C THR A 413 -16.59 10.54 -2.98
N SER A 414 -15.33 10.46 -3.41
CA SER A 414 -14.11 10.41 -2.60
C SER A 414 -12.92 10.83 -3.45
N ASN A 415 -11.81 11.20 -2.81
CA ASN A 415 -10.53 11.44 -3.48
C ASN A 415 -9.76 10.15 -3.80
N ILE A 416 -10.22 8.98 -3.34
CA ILE A 416 -9.49 7.72 -3.51
C ILE A 416 -9.20 7.41 -4.99
N CYS A 417 -7.95 6.99 -5.27
CA CYS A 417 -7.50 6.54 -6.58
C CYS A 417 -6.83 5.18 -6.47
N THR A 418 -5.57 5.09 -6.03
CA THR A 418 -4.98 3.81 -5.61
C THR A 418 -5.72 3.32 -4.36
N ALA A 419 -6.09 2.03 -4.33
CA ALA A 419 -6.75 1.39 -3.19
C ALA A 419 -5.88 0.20 -2.72
N GLN A 420 -6.47 -0.98 -2.50
CA GLN A 420 -5.78 -2.16 -1.95
C GLN A 420 -6.11 -3.43 -2.75
N ALA A 421 -6.10 -3.33 -4.09
CA ALA A 421 -6.60 -4.37 -5.00
C ALA A 421 -5.88 -5.73 -4.85
N LEU A 422 -4.55 -5.75 -4.73
CA LEU A 422 -3.80 -7.00 -4.54
C LEU A 422 -4.24 -7.74 -3.27
N LEU A 423 -4.48 -7.01 -2.19
CA LEU A 423 -4.84 -7.59 -0.90
C LEU A 423 -6.31 -7.99 -0.86
N ALA A 424 -7.18 -7.29 -1.58
CA ALA A 424 -8.55 -7.73 -1.83
C ALA A 424 -8.57 -9.05 -2.60
N ASN A 425 -7.67 -9.23 -3.58
CA ASN A 425 -7.51 -10.49 -4.30
C ASN A 425 -6.98 -11.60 -3.39
N MET A 426 -6.01 -11.33 -2.50
CA MET A 426 -5.55 -12.32 -1.52
C MET A 426 -6.70 -12.77 -0.59
N ALA A 427 -7.48 -11.84 -0.04
CA ALA A 427 -8.62 -12.16 0.82
C ALA A 427 -9.72 -12.92 0.07
N ALA A 428 -9.97 -12.59 -1.21
CA ALA A 428 -10.89 -13.36 -2.04
C ALA A 428 -10.40 -14.79 -2.26
N MET A 429 -9.10 -14.99 -2.50
CA MET A 429 -8.52 -16.32 -2.71
C MET A 429 -8.48 -17.13 -1.41
N PHE A 430 -8.30 -16.48 -0.27
CA PHE A 430 -8.46 -17.11 1.04
C PHE A 430 -9.86 -17.68 1.21
N ALA A 431 -10.90 -16.87 0.93
CA ALA A 431 -12.29 -17.34 0.99
C ALA A 431 -12.61 -18.41 -0.06
N VAL A 432 -12.04 -18.33 -1.27
CA VAL A 432 -12.19 -19.37 -2.30
C VAL A 432 -11.56 -20.69 -1.86
N TYR A 433 -10.41 -20.64 -1.19
CA TYR A 433 -9.69 -21.82 -0.74
C TYR A 433 -10.36 -22.54 0.41
N HIS A 434 -10.81 -21.78 1.42
CA HIS A 434 -11.45 -22.34 2.61
C HIS A 434 -12.93 -22.66 2.40
N GLY A 435 -13.62 -21.90 1.54
CA GLY A 435 -15.07 -21.97 1.40
C GLY A 435 -15.82 -21.60 2.69
N PRO A 436 -17.16 -21.64 2.69
CA PRO A 436 -17.95 -21.27 3.87
C PRO A 436 -17.65 -22.16 5.09
N GLU A 437 -17.49 -23.47 4.89
CA GLU A 437 -17.28 -24.41 5.99
C GLU A 437 -15.86 -24.32 6.61
N GLY A 438 -14.83 -24.09 5.78
CA GLY A 438 -13.48 -23.84 6.30
C GLY A 438 -13.41 -22.55 7.11
N LEU A 439 -14.06 -21.48 6.64
CA LEU A 439 -14.13 -20.21 7.37
C LEU A 439 -14.89 -20.35 8.70
N LYS A 440 -16.02 -21.09 8.73
CA LYS A 440 -16.72 -21.42 9.99
C LYS A 440 -15.83 -22.22 10.94
N THR A 441 -15.08 -23.19 10.42
CA THR A 441 -14.17 -24.02 11.24
C THR A 441 -13.09 -23.16 11.90
N ILE A 442 -12.50 -22.22 11.15
CA ILE A 442 -11.55 -21.24 11.69
C ILE A 442 -12.22 -20.41 12.79
N ALA A 443 -13.39 -19.83 12.52
CA ALA A 443 -14.11 -19.00 13.47
C ALA A 443 -14.51 -19.75 14.76
N GLN A 444 -15.00 -20.99 14.64
CA GLN A 444 -15.36 -21.84 15.77
C GLN A 444 -14.14 -22.19 16.62
N ARG A 445 -13.00 -22.47 16.00
CA ARG A 445 -11.75 -22.73 16.71
C ARG A 445 -11.29 -21.49 17.49
N VAL A 446 -11.27 -20.31 16.84
CA VAL A 446 -10.88 -19.05 17.48
C VAL A 446 -11.80 -18.71 18.65
N HIS A 447 -13.11 -18.78 18.44
CA HIS A 447 -14.12 -18.55 19.48
C HIS A 447 -13.98 -19.55 20.64
N GLY A 448 -13.75 -20.83 20.33
CA GLY A 448 -13.53 -21.88 21.32
C GLY A 448 -12.31 -21.61 22.21
N LEU A 449 -11.18 -21.18 21.64
CA LEU A 449 -9.98 -20.82 22.39
C LEU A 449 -10.22 -19.63 23.34
N ALA A 450 -10.93 -18.60 22.86
CA ALA A 450 -11.35 -17.47 23.70
C ALA A 450 -12.27 -17.93 24.85
N GLY A 451 -13.20 -18.86 24.57
CA GLY A 451 -14.07 -19.47 25.58
C GLY A 451 -13.31 -20.28 26.63
N VAL A 452 -12.35 -21.12 26.21
CA VAL A 452 -11.46 -21.87 27.10
C VAL A 452 -10.69 -20.92 28.00
N PHE A 453 -10.12 -19.86 27.43
CA PHE A 453 -9.40 -18.85 28.19
C PHE A 453 -10.30 -18.18 29.24
N ALA A 454 -11.49 -17.73 28.84
CA ALA A 454 -12.44 -17.10 29.76
C ALA A 454 -12.87 -18.04 30.90
N LEU A 455 -13.14 -19.31 30.60
CA LEU A 455 -13.50 -20.32 31.60
C LEU A 455 -12.34 -20.60 32.57
N GLY A 456 -11.11 -20.75 32.06
CA GLY A 456 -9.94 -20.96 32.90
C GLY A 456 -9.67 -19.78 33.82
N LEU A 457 -9.80 -18.55 33.35
CA LEU A 457 -9.68 -17.36 34.19
C LEU A 457 -10.74 -17.31 35.30
N LYS A 458 -12.00 -17.66 34.99
CA LYS A 458 -13.06 -17.79 36.00
C LYS A 458 -12.72 -18.84 37.06
N LYS A 459 -12.15 -19.99 36.66
CA LYS A 459 -11.69 -21.03 37.60
C LYS A 459 -10.50 -20.60 38.46
N LEU A 460 -9.57 -19.78 37.95
CA LEU A 460 -8.47 -19.22 38.74
C LEU A 460 -8.96 -18.25 39.82
N GLY A 461 -10.04 -17.51 39.53
CA GLY A 461 -10.62 -16.51 40.43
C GLY A 461 -9.60 -15.44 40.86
N THR A 462 -8.65 -15.10 39.97
CA THR A 462 -7.65 -14.04 40.18
C THR A 462 -8.08 -12.71 39.58
N VAL A 463 -9.01 -12.75 38.62
CA VAL A 463 -9.50 -11.62 37.83
C VAL A 463 -11.00 -11.78 37.58
N GLU A 464 -11.68 -10.68 37.30
CA GLU A 464 -13.07 -10.67 36.85
C GLU A 464 -13.09 -10.73 35.32
N VAL A 465 -13.81 -11.71 34.77
CA VAL A 465 -13.92 -11.92 33.32
C VAL A 465 -15.31 -11.51 32.86
N GLN A 466 -15.41 -10.84 31.71
CA GLN A 466 -16.71 -10.48 31.16
C GLN A 466 -17.64 -11.70 30.98
N GLY A 467 -18.95 -11.44 31.07
CA GLY A 467 -19.96 -12.40 30.68
C GLY A 467 -19.96 -12.67 29.17
N LEU A 468 -20.60 -13.76 28.76
CA LEU A 468 -20.98 -13.94 27.36
C LEU A 468 -22.08 -12.92 26.98
N PRO A 469 -22.21 -12.54 25.70
CA PRO A 469 -21.46 -13.05 24.56
C PRO A 469 -20.27 -12.18 24.12
N PHE A 470 -19.25 -12.85 23.60
CA PHE A 470 -18.12 -12.29 22.86
C PHE A 470 -17.73 -13.25 21.74
N PHE A 471 -17.00 -12.78 20.72
CA PHE A 471 -16.46 -13.65 19.66
C PHE A 471 -15.06 -14.16 20.02
N ASP A 472 -14.03 -13.36 19.76
CA ASP A 472 -12.63 -13.76 19.97
C ASP A 472 -11.90 -12.89 21.00
N THR A 473 -12.56 -11.86 21.52
CA THR A 473 -11.92 -10.86 22.37
C THR A 473 -12.55 -10.91 23.76
N VAL A 474 -11.72 -11.14 24.78
CA VAL A 474 -12.16 -11.28 26.17
C VAL A 474 -11.70 -10.09 26.99
N LYS A 475 -12.65 -9.30 27.50
CA LYS A 475 -12.40 -8.27 28.50
C LYS A 475 -12.20 -8.88 29.88
N VAL A 476 -11.13 -8.46 30.54
CA VAL A 476 -10.71 -8.90 31.87
C VAL A 476 -10.47 -7.68 32.74
N LYS A 477 -11.12 -7.62 33.91
CA LYS A 477 -10.84 -6.65 34.96
C LYS A 477 -9.95 -7.28 36.02
N CYS A 478 -8.94 -6.53 36.45
CA CYS A 478 -7.93 -6.95 37.40
C CYS A 478 -7.58 -5.81 38.36
N ALA A 479 -6.77 -6.11 39.38
CA ALA A 479 -6.31 -5.09 40.31
C ALA A 479 -5.30 -4.12 39.68
N ASP A 480 -4.43 -4.64 38.81
CA ASP A 480 -3.36 -3.90 38.12
C ASP A 480 -3.11 -4.52 36.73
N ALA A 481 -3.53 -3.80 35.69
CA ALA A 481 -3.36 -4.24 34.30
C ALA A 481 -1.90 -4.22 33.85
N HIS A 482 -1.08 -3.31 34.36
CA HIS A 482 0.32 -3.20 33.94
C HIS A 482 1.14 -4.37 34.50
N ALA A 483 0.87 -4.78 35.74
CA ALA A 483 1.53 -5.95 36.33
C ALA A 483 1.29 -7.25 35.53
N ILE A 484 0.06 -7.46 35.02
CA ILE A 484 -0.25 -8.60 34.16
C ILE A 484 0.42 -8.45 32.79
N ALA A 485 0.39 -7.26 32.19
CA ALA A 485 1.07 -7.00 30.92
C ALA A 485 2.59 -7.22 31.01
N ASP A 486 3.23 -6.84 32.12
CA ASP A 486 4.66 -7.10 32.38
C ASP A 486 4.95 -8.60 32.50
N ALA A 487 4.05 -9.37 33.11
CA ALA A 487 4.17 -10.83 33.17
C ALA A 487 3.98 -11.47 31.78
N ALA A 488 3.08 -10.92 30.96
CA ALA A 488 2.87 -11.33 29.57
C ALA A 488 4.11 -11.03 28.71
N TYR A 489 4.68 -9.83 28.85
CA TYR A 489 5.88 -9.41 28.14
C TYR A 489 7.07 -10.34 28.40
N LYS A 490 7.27 -10.76 29.66
CA LYS A 490 8.30 -11.75 30.04
C LYS A 490 8.08 -13.13 29.41
N SER A 491 6.87 -13.40 28.92
CA SER A 491 6.49 -14.62 28.20
C SER A 491 6.37 -14.40 26.69
N GLU A 492 6.91 -13.29 26.17
CA GLU A 492 6.87 -12.90 24.75
C GLU A 492 5.44 -12.72 24.20
N ILE A 493 4.53 -12.20 25.05
CA ILE A 493 3.13 -11.96 24.73
C ILE A 493 2.80 -10.46 24.87
N ASN A 494 2.08 -9.92 23.89
CA ASN A 494 1.48 -8.59 23.98
C ASN A 494 -0.02 -8.69 24.28
N LEU A 495 -0.49 -7.87 25.21
CA LEU A 495 -1.91 -7.72 25.59
C LEU A 495 -2.33 -6.26 25.38
N ARG A 496 -3.63 -6.00 25.18
CA ARG A 496 -4.13 -4.63 25.16
C ARG A 496 -4.48 -4.17 26.56
N ILE A 497 -3.76 -3.17 27.06
CA ILE A 497 -4.16 -2.41 28.25
C ILE A 497 -5.20 -1.37 27.81
N VAL A 498 -6.42 -1.47 28.33
CA VAL A 498 -7.50 -0.50 28.06
C VAL A 498 -7.40 0.67 29.04
N ASP A 499 -7.19 0.34 30.32
CA ASP A 499 -6.96 1.30 31.40
C ASP A 499 -6.16 0.61 32.54
N SER A 500 -5.95 1.30 33.66
CA SER A 500 -5.19 0.79 34.82
C SER A 500 -5.65 -0.56 35.40
N LYS A 501 -6.89 -0.98 35.12
CA LYS A 501 -7.54 -2.18 35.68
C LYS A 501 -8.16 -3.09 34.62
N THR A 502 -8.13 -2.71 33.35
CA THR A 502 -8.81 -3.43 32.28
C THR A 502 -7.83 -3.87 31.21
N ILE A 503 -7.86 -5.16 30.87
CA ILE A 503 -7.14 -5.76 29.74
C ILE A 503 -8.16 -6.39 28.80
N THR A 504 -7.89 -6.35 27.50
CA THR A 504 -8.56 -7.25 26.54
C THR A 504 -7.55 -8.19 25.91
N VAL A 505 -7.99 -9.43 25.66
CA VAL A 505 -7.18 -10.48 25.02
C VAL A 505 -7.93 -10.96 23.78
N SER A 506 -7.40 -10.66 22.60
CA SER A 506 -8.00 -11.01 21.30
C SER A 506 -7.33 -12.23 20.70
N PHE A 507 -8.09 -13.31 20.52
CA PHE A 507 -7.64 -14.58 19.97
C PHE A 507 -7.72 -14.57 18.44
N ASP A 508 -6.85 -15.35 17.80
CA ASP A 508 -6.79 -15.42 16.36
C ASP A 508 -6.46 -16.82 15.84
N GLU A 509 -6.47 -16.97 14.51
CA GLU A 509 -6.29 -18.25 13.83
C GLU A 509 -4.98 -18.96 14.23
N THR A 510 -3.94 -18.19 14.57
CA THR A 510 -2.61 -18.71 14.89
C THR A 510 -2.47 -19.17 16.34
N THR A 511 -3.50 -18.97 17.16
CA THR A 511 -3.44 -19.30 18.58
C THR A 511 -3.51 -20.81 18.79
N THR A 512 -2.64 -21.34 19.66
CA THR A 512 -2.63 -22.75 20.04
C THR A 512 -3.17 -22.98 21.45
N ILE A 513 -3.39 -24.24 21.83
CA ILE A 513 -3.83 -24.60 23.18
C ILE A 513 -2.73 -24.29 24.19
N GLU A 514 -1.47 -24.49 23.81
CA GLU A 514 -0.29 -24.19 24.63
C GLU A 514 -0.13 -22.69 24.85
N ASP A 515 -0.50 -21.88 23.86
CA ASP A 515 -0.55 -20.42 24.01
C ASP A 515 -1.61 -20.01 25.06
N VAL A 516 -2.77 -20.68 25.09
CA VAL A 516 -3.78 -20.47 26.15
C VAL A 516 -3.24 -20.91 27.52
N ASP A 517 -2.53 -22.02 27.61
CA ASP A 517 -1.89 -22.47 28.86
C ASP A 517 -0.85 -21.45 29.38
N LYS A 518 -0.09 -20.81 28.49
CA LYS A 518 0.81 -19.70 28.87
C LYS A 518 0.02 -18.51 29.40
N LEU A 519 -1.09 -18.15 28.75
CA LEU A 519 -1.96 -17.08 29.22
C LEU A 519 -2.54 -17.37 30.61
N PHE A 520 -2.92 -18.62 30.93
CA PHE A 520 -3.33 -18.96 32.30
C PHE A 520 -2.24 -18.66 33.33
N LYS A 521 -0.98 -18.98 33.02
CA LYS A 521 0.16 -18.68 33.91
C LYS A 521 0.37 -17.18 34.08
N VAL A 522 0.24 -16.41 33.01
CA VAL A 522 0.32 -14.93 33.03
C VAL A 522 -0.72 -14.33 33.98
N PHE A 523 -1.97 -14.82 33.93
CA PHE A 523 -3.07 -14.31 34.74
C PHE A 523 -3.20 -14.98 36.13
N ALA A 524 -2.37 -15.96 36.44
CA ALA A 524 -2.46 -16.72 37.71
C ALA A 524 -2.04 -15.91 38.94
N CYS A 525 -1.31 -14.79 38.77
CA CYS A 525 -0.86 -13.92 39.87
C CYS A 525 -0.16 -14.71 41.01
N GLY A 526 0.64 -15.71 40.67
CA GLY A 526 1.35 -16.58 41.62
C GLY A 526 0.54 -17.77 42.16
N LYS A 527 -0.75 -17.91 41.83
CA LYS A 527 -1.53 -19.12 42.14
C LYS A 527 -1.08 -20.30 41.24
N PRO A 528 -1.14 -21.55 41.72
CA PRO A 528 -0.92 -22.71 40.88
C PRO A 528 -2.06 -22.87 39.85
N VAL A 529 -1.69 -23.20 38.61
CA VAL A 529 -2.64 -23.54 37.54
C VAL A 529 -2.74 -25.08 37.48
N ASN A 530 -3.84 -25.64 37.99
CA ASN A 530 -4.02 -27.10 38.15
C ASN A 530 -4.82 -27.76 37.01
N PHE A 531 -4.96 -27.07 35.88
CA PHE A 531 -5.68 -27.53 34.70
C PHE A 531 -4.97 -27.04 33.44
N THR A 532 -5.34 -27.62 32.30
CA THR A 532 -4.87 -27.18 30.98
C THR A 532 -6.06 -26.75 30.11
N ALA A 533 -5.78 -25.95 29.09
CA ALA A 533 -6.75 -25.54 28.09
C ALA A 533 -7.43 -26.76 27.44
N ALA A 534 -6.67 -27.82 27.14
CA ALA A 534 -7.22 -29.08 26.64
C ALA A 534 -8.21 -29.74 27.61
N SER A 535 -7.91 -29.73 28.92
CA SER A 535 -8.80 -30.32 29.94
C SER A 535 -10.09 -29.52 30.13
N LEU A 536 -10.07 -28.20 29.88
CA LEU A 536 -11.23 -27.31 30.01
C LEU A 536 -12.10 -27.26 28.76
N ALA A 537 -11.56 -27.57 27.58
CA ALA A 537 -12.28 -27.47 26.32
C ALA A 537 -13.66 -28.18 26.29
N PRO A 538 -13.82 -29.40 26.86
CA PRO A 538 -15.13 -30.06 26.91
C PRO A 538 -16.17 -29.37 27.81
N GLU A 539 -15.74 -28.49 28.71
CA GLU A 539 -16.61 -27.75 29.64
C GLU A 539 -17.05 -26.38 29.08
N VAL A 540 -16.52 -25.96 27.93
CA VAL A 540 -16.81 -24.64 27.38
C VAL A 540 -18.21 -24.60 26.78
N GLU A 541 -19.06 -23.75 27.35
CA GLU A 541 -20.33 -23.36 26.76
C GLU A 541 -20.11 -22.16 25.82
N THR A 542 -20.04 -22.41 24.50
CA THR A 542 -19.99 -21.35 23.48
C THR A 542 -21.39 -20.83 23.18
N VAL A 543 -21.98 -20.03 24.09
CA VAL A 543 -23.34 -19.52 23.92
C VAL A 543 -23.33 -18.17 23.22
N ILE A 544 -23.61 -18.17 21.91
CA ILE A 544 -24.10 -16.99 21.20
C ILE A 544 -25.63 -17.01 21.36
N PRO A 545 -26.28 -15.92 21.82
CA PRO A 545 -27.74 -15.86 21.95
C PRO A 545 -28.43 -16.17 20.61
N SER A 546 -29.55 -16.89 20.63
CA SER A 546 -30.26 -17.32 19.40
C SER A 546 -30.59 -16.17 18.45
N GLY A 547 -30.89 -14.97 18.97
CA GLY A 547 -31.13 -13.77 18.16
C GLY A 547 -29.91 -13.24 17.40
N LEU A 548 -28.69 -13.65 17.79
CA LEU A 548 -27.40 -13.19 17.29
C LEU A 548 -26.61 -14.26 16.53
N ILE A 549 -27.09 -15.50 16.50
CA ILE A 549 -26.50 -16.56 15.69
C ILE A 549 -26.82 -16.32 14.22
N ARG A 550 -25.84 -16.55 13.34
CA ARG A 550 -26.05 -16.59 11.90
C ARG A 550 -26.81 -17.84 11.49
N GLU A 551 -27.98 -17.65 10.90
CA GLU A 551 -28.75 -18.73 10.29
C GLU A 551 -28.66 -18.70 8.75
N SER A 552 -28.31 -17.55 8.17
CA SER A 552 -28.22 -17.38 6.72
C SER A 552 -26.99 -18.06 6.11
N PRO A 553 -27.12 -18.70 4.94
CA PRO A 553 -25.98 -19.20 4.19
C PRO A 553 -25.15 -18.04 3.61
N PHE A 554 -23.87 -18.31 3.35
CA PHE A 554 -22.95 -17.40 2.68
C PHE A 554 -22.02 -18.17 1.76
N LEU A 555 -21.44 -17.48 0.77
CA LEU A 555 -20.49 -18.03 -0.19
C LEU A 555 -21.07 -19.24 -0.93
N THR A 556 -22.35 -19.14 -1.32
CA THR A 556 -23.07 -20.21 -2.02
C THR A 556 -22.70 -20.30 -3.50
N HIS A 557 -22.08 -19.24 -4.05
CA HIS A 557 -21.62 -19.25 -5.43
C HIS A 557 -20.58 -20.36 -5.67
N PRO A 558 -20.63 -21.09 -6.80
CA PRO A 558 -19.72 -22.22 -7.04
C PRO A 558 -18.23 -21.90 -6.92
N ILE A 559 -17.85 -20.64 -7.15
CA ILE A 559 -16.44 -20.21 -7.04
C ILE A 559 -15.84 -20.49 -5.65
N PHE A 560 -16.63 -20.37 -4.58
CA PHE A 560 -16.18 -20.62 -3.21
C PHE A 560 -16.27 -22.09 -2.80
N ASN A 561 -16.70 -22.97 -3.71
CA ASN A 561 -16.99 -24.37 -3.45
C ASN A 561 -16.28 -25.33 -4.43
N SER A 562 -15.38 -24.82 -5.28
CA SER A 562 -14.76 -25.60 -6.38
C SER A 562 -13.23 -25.72 -6.33
N TYR A 563 -12.54 -24.98 -5.45
CA TYR A 563 -11.08 -24.87 -5.47
C TYR A 563 -10.45 -25.04 -4.08
N HIS A 564 -10.81 -26.12 -3.39
CA HIS A 564 -10.37 -26.37 -2.00
C HIS A 564 -9.10 -27.21 -1.90
N THR A 565 -8.70 -27.90 -2.97
CA THR A 565 -7.37 -28.52 -3.02
C THR A 565 -6.33 -27.53 -3.52
N GLU A 566 -5.09 -27.65 -3.03
CA GLU A 566 -4.01 -26.73 -3.41
C GLU A 566 -3.81 -26.67 -4.93
N HIS A 567 -3.91 -27.81 -5.62
CA HIS A 567 -3.71 -27.88 -7.07
C HIS A 567 -4.85 -27.24 -7.87
N GLU A 568 -6.08 -27.31 -7.37
CA GLU A 568 -7.23 -26.62 -7.99
C GLU A 568 -7.10 -25.11 -7.84
N LEU A 569 -6.76 -24.63 -6.64
CA LEU A 569 -6.54 -23.21 -6.40
C LEU A 569 -5.36 -22.69 -7.23
N LEU A 570 -4.24 -23.42 -7.27
CA LEU A 570 -3.09 -23.09 -8.13
C LEU A 570 -3.52 -22.90 -9.59
N ARG A 571 -4.29 -23.84 -10.14
CA ARG A 571 -4.82 -23.75 -11.51
C ARG A 571 -5.78 -22.58 -11.66
N TYR A 572 -6.59 -22.26 -10.65
CA TYR A 572 -7.49 -21.12 -10.70
C TYR A 572 -6.74 -19.80 -10.76
N MET A 573 -5.77 -19.58 -9.86
CA MET A 573 -4.93 -18.38 -9.85
C MET A 573 -4.15 -18.23 -11.16
N GLN A 574 -3.57 -19.32 -11.68
CA GLN A 574 -2.87 -19.30 -12.97
C GLN A 574 -3.81 -18.95 -14.13
N ARG A 575 -5.05 -19.45 -14.11
CA ARG A 575 -6.06 -19.15 -15.13
C ARG A 575 -6.49 -17.69 -15.10
N LEU A 576 -6.56 -17.07 -13.92
CA LEU A 576 -6.83 -15.64 -13.82
C LEU A 576 -5.63 -14.83 -14.30
N GLN A 577 -4.43 -15.16 -13.82
CA GLN A 577 -3.20 -14.50 -14.22
C GLN A 577 -3.01 -14.48 -15.75
N SER A 578 -3.33 -15.58 -16.45
CA SER A 578 -3.16 -15.66 -17.91
C SER A 578 -4.12 -14.77 -18.72
N LYS A 579 -5.14 -14.19 -18.09
CA LYS A 579 -6.06 -13.22 -18.71
C LYS A 579 -5.56 -11.77 -18.58
N ASP A 580 -4.49 -11.55 -17.81
CA ASP A 580 -4.02 -10.22 -17.43
C ASP A 580 -2.68 -9.88 -18.09
N LEU A 581 -2.64 -8.74 -18.79
CA LEU A 581 -1.37 -8.18 -19.25
C LEU A 581 -0.68 -7.46 -18.09
N SER A 582 0.58 -7.83 -17.85
CA SER A 582 1.44 -7.35 -16.76
C SER A 582 2.84 -7.00 -17.26
N LEU A 583 3.73 -6.46 -16.41
CA LEU A 583 5.11 -6.15 -16.81
C LEU A 583 5.97 -7.39 -17.11
N CYS A 584 5.49 -8.60 -16.77
CA CYS A 584 6.10 -9.85 -17.23
C CYS A 584 5.98 -10.06 -18.75
N HIS A 585 5.10 -9.32 -19.42
CA HIS A 585 4.78 -9.51 -20.84
C HIS A 585 5.39 -8.43 -21.72
N SER A 586 5.18 -7.15 -21.36
CA SER A 586 5.60 -6.01 -22.16
C SER A 586 5.65 -4.73 -21.33
N MET A 587 6.20 -3.66 -21.92
CA MET A 587 6.01 -2.31 -21.42
C MET A 587 4.51 -1.98 -21.34
N ILE A 588 4.10 -1.33 -20.24
CA ILE A 588 2.77 -0.75 -20.05
C ILE A 588 2.96 0.77 -19.91
N PRO A 589 2.94 1.56 -21.00
CA PRO A 589 3.36 2.96 -20.98
C PRO A 589 2.23 3.90 -20.51
N LEU A 590 1.70 3.65 -19.30
CA LEU A 590 0.66 4.50 -18.69
C LEU A 590 1.28 5.80 -18.16
N GLY A 591 0.93 6.92 -18.79
CA GLY A 591 1.27 8.26 -18.31
C GLY A 591 0.80 8.49 -16.87
N SER A 592 1.56 9.27 -16.10
CA SER A 592 1.32 9.54 -14.67
C SER A 592 1.33 8.29 -13.75
N CYS A 593 1.67 7.10 -14.25
CA CYS A 593 1.70 5.86 -13.45
C CYS A 593 3.11 5.33 -13.19
N THR A 594 4.11 5.72 -13.98
CA THR A 594 5.51 5.30 -13.82
C THR A 594 5.65 3.78 -13.66
N MET A 595 5.27 3.03 -14.70
CA MET A 595 5.34 1.56 -14.72
C MET A 595 6.79 1.07 -14.86
N LYS A 596 7.60 1.32 -13.82
CA LYS A 596 9.02 0.92 -13.73
C LYS A 596 9.17 -0.50 -13.19
N LEU A 597 10.42 -0.98 -13.14
CA LEU A 597 10.77 -2.25 -12.51
C LEU A 597 10.36 -2.27 -11.03
N ASN A 598 9.70 -3.35 -10.62
CA ASN A 598 9.57 -3.76 -9.23
C ASN A 598 10.54 -4.93 -9.03
N ALA A 599 11.73 -4.69 -8.52
CA ALA A 599 12.79 -5.69 -8.52
C ALA A 599 12.56 -6.76 -7.46
N THR A 600 12.96 -8.00 -7.77
CA THR A 600 12.81 -9.13 -6.84
C THR A 600 13.50 -8.84 -5.50
N THR A 601 14.70 -8.28 -5.51
CA THR A 601 15.44 -7.90 -4.28
C THR A 601 14.66 -6.91 -3.41
N GLU A 602 13.93 -5.97 -4.03
CA GLU A 602 13.09 -5.00 -3.32
C GLU A 602 11.84 -5.67 -2.72
N MET A 603 11.31 -6.71 -3.38
CA MET A 603 10.12 -7.45 -2.96
C MET A 603 10.42 -8.52 -1.89
N MET A 604 11.62 -9.07 -1.82
CA MET A 604 11.92 -10.17 -0.88
C MET A 604 11.56 -9.86 0.59
N PRO A 605 11.86 -8.69 1.16
CA PRO A 605 11.58 -8.42 2.57
C PRO A 605 10.09 -8.40 2.93
N VAL A 606 9.19 -8.20 1.96
CA VAL A 606 7.75 -8.05 2.25
C VAL A 606 7.06 -9.36 2.61
N THR A 607 7.78 -10.49 2.58
CA THR A 607 7.31 -11.80 3.04
C THR A 607 8.16 -12.40 4.17
N TRP A 608 9.05 -11.61 4.77
CA TRP A 608 9.88 -12.09 5.89
C TRP A 608 9.17 -11.93 7.24
N PRO A 609 9.14 -12.96 8.10
CA PRO A 609 8.47 -12.92 9.41
C PRO A 609 8.83 -11.72 10.30
N GLY A 610 10.10 -11.28 10.25
CA GLY A 610 10.57 -10.11 10.99
C GLY A 610 9.88 -8.79 10.58
N PHE A 611 9.19 -8.74 9.44
CA PHE A 611 8.36 -7.62 9.00
C PHE A 611 6.87 -7.98 8.96
N THR A 612 6.50 -9.17 8.50
CA THR A 612 5.09 -9.56 8.30
C THR A 612 4.31 -9.75 9.59
N ASP A 613 4.97 -10.20 10.67
CA ASP A 613 4.28 -10.76 11.84
C ASP A 613 4.27 -9.81 13.05
N ILE A 614 4.65 -8.55 12.84
CA ILE A 614 4.59 -7.51 13.89
C ILE A 614 3.20 -6.85 13.88
N HIS A 615 2.56 -6.80 15.05
CA HIS A 615 1.30 -6.08 15.24
C HIS A 615 1.53 -4.55 15.22
N PRO A 616 0.71 -3.72 14.53
CA PRO A 616 0.95 -2.27 14.40
C PRO A 616 1.05 -1.50 15.71
N PHE A 617 0.39 -2.00 16.76
CA PHE A 617 0.38 -1.40 18.09
C PHE A 617 1.27 -2.15 19.10
N ALA A 618 2.16 -3.03 18.62
CA ALA A 618 3.19 -3.60 19.47
C ALA A 618 4.09 -2.49 20.04
N PRO A 619 4.62 -2.62 21.26
CA PRO A 619 5.59 -1.69 21.82
C PRO A 619 6.75 -1.43 20.85
N THR A 620 7.13 -0.17 20.64
CA THR A 620 8.07 0.23 19.58
C THR A 620 9.48 -0.35 19.75
N GLU A 621 9.86 -0.74 20.97
CA GLU A 621 11.10 -1.46 21.27
C GLU A 621 11.14 -2.89 20.70
N GLN A 622 9.97 -3.45 20.31
CA GLN A 622 9.88 -4.72 19.58
C GLN A 622 10.05 -4.52 18.07
N ALA A 623 9.97 -3.28 17.57
CA ALA A 623 10.00 -2.96 16.15
C ALA A 623 11.24 -2.13 15.76
N GLN A 624 12.40 -2.36 16.40
CA GLN A 624 13.59 -1.51 16.20
C GLN A 624 14.14 -1.55 14.77
N GLY A 625 14.02 -2.67 14.07
CA GLY A 625 14.35 -2.76 12.64
C GLY A 625 13.48 -1.87 11.78
N TYR A 626 12.17 -1.81 12.07
CA TYR A 626 11.27 -0.86 11.44
C TYR A 626 11.65 0.59 11.77
N GLN A 627 11.90 0.92 13.04
CA GLN A 627 12.24 2.28 13.46
C GLN A 627 13.53 2.79 12.78
N GLU A 628 14.57 1.95 12.70
CA GLU A 628 15.81 2.29 12.00
C GLU A 628 15.59 2.50 10.50
N MET A 629 14.81 1.63 9.86
CA MET A 629 14.45 1.77 8.45
C MET A 629 13.64 3.05 8.20
N PHE A 630 12.69 3.39 9.06
CA PHE A 630 11.88 4.61 8.92
C PHE A 630 12.73 5.86 9.04
N ASN A 631 13.65 5.91 10.01
CA ASN A 631 14.58 7.02 10.17
C ASN A 631 15.47 7.19 8.93
N ASN A 632 16.09 6.10 8.46
CA ASN A 632 16.92 6.16 7.26
C ASN A 632 16.11 6.55 6.02
N LEU A 633 14.91 6.00 5.83
CA LEU A 633 14.03 6.35 4.71
C LEU A 633 13.61 7.82 4.78
N GLY A 634 13.25 8.34 5.97
CA GLY A 634 12.92 9.75 6.17
C GLY A 634 14.09 10.68 5.81
N GLU A 635 15.31 10.37 6.27
CA GLU A 635 16.54 11.12 5.92
C GLU A 635 16.81 11.12 4.41
N LEU A 636 16.70 9.96 3.76
CA LEU A 636 16.90 9.81 2.33
C LEU A 636 15.85 10.60 1.53
N LEU A 637 14.57 10.50 1.92
CA LEU A 637 13.48 11.23 1.28
C LEU A 637 13.61 12.75 1.47
N CYS A 638 14.00 13.23 2.66
CA CYS A 638 14.33 14.64 2.92
C CYS A 638 15.41 15.11 1.94
N THR A 639 16.49 14.34 1.80
CA THR A 639 17.60 14.68 0.89
C THR A 639 17.16 14.71 -0.58
N ILE A 640 16.37 13.73 -1.03
CA ILE A 640 15.84 13.67 -2.40
C ILE A 640 14.94 14.87 -2.72
N THR A 641 14.16 15.33 -1.74
CA THR A 641 13.08 16.30 -1.97
C THR A 641 13.39 17.71 -1.51
N GLY A 642 14.46 17.93 -0.75
CA GLY A 642 14.79 19.24 -0.16
C GLY A 642 13.83 19.68 0.95
N PHE A 643 13.11 18.74 1.57
CA PHE A 643 12.26 18.97 2.74
C PHE A 643 13.00 18.68 4.05
N ASP A 644 12.42 19.15 5.15
CA ASP A 644 13.03 19.08 6.48
C ASP A 644 12.54 17.89 7.31
N SER A 645 11.37 17.34 6.97
CA SER A 645 10.75 16.23 7.69
C SER A 645 9.71 15.50 6.84
N PHE A 646 9.52 14.21 7.10
CA PHE A 646 8.50 13.38 6.48
C PHE A 646 7.52 12.77 7.47
N SER A 647 6.26 12.60 7.05
CA SER A 647 5.35 11.64 7.66
C SER A 647 5.14 10.45 6.73
N LEU A 648 5.29 9.25 7.27
CA LEU A 648 5.08 7.98 6.54
C LEU A 648 3.66 7.43 6.72
N GLN A 649 2.76 8.14 7.42
CA GLN A 649 1.43 7.63 7.75
C GLN A 649 0.47 7.51 6.55
N PRO A 650 0.40 8.46 5.59
CA PRO A 650 -0.58 8.37 4.52
C PRO A 650 -0.33 7.19 3.57
N ASN A 651 -1.32 6.33 3.41
CA ASN A 651 -1.26 5.04 2.72
C ASN A 651 -1.72 5.07 1.25
N ALA A 652 -1.77 6.25 0.62
CA ALA A 652 -1.99 6.44 -0.82
C ALA A 652 -1.65 7.87 -1.22
N GLY A 653 -1.43 8.14 -2.51
CA GLY A 653 -1.12 9.50 -2.98
C GLY A 653 -2.21 10.52 -2.63
N ALA A 654 -3.49 10.17 -2.89
CA ALA A 654 -4.63 11.00 -2.49
C ALA A 654 -4.75 11.19 -0.96
N SER A 655 -4.32 10.20 -0.17
CA SER A 655 -4.23 10.32 1.30
C SER A 655 -3.12 11.32 1.69
N GLY A 656 -1.99 11.33 0.98
CA GLY A 656 -0.94 12.32 1.12
C GLY A 656 -1.37 13.74 0.72
N GLU A 657 -2.15 13.90 -0.34
CA GLU A 657 -2.77 15.19 -0.70
C GLU A 657 -3.65 15.73 0.42
N TYR A 658 -4.59 14.91 0.91
CA TYR A 658 -5.43 15.26 2.04
C TYR A 658 -4.60 15.64 3.27
N ALA A 659 -3.60 14.83 3.62
CA ALA A 659 -2.72 15.10 4.76
C ALA A 659 -1.94 16.41 4.61
N GLY A 660 -1.36 16.68 3.43
CA GLY A 660 -0.61 17.90 3.18
C GLY A 660 -1.46 19.17 3.26
N LEU A 661 -2.68 19.13 2.72
CA LEU A 661 -3.64 20.24 2.84
C LEU A 661 -4.12 20.44 4.28
N MET A 662 -4.32 19.37 5.04
CA MET A 662 -4.67 19.46 6.46
C MET A 662 -3.51 20.03 7.30
N VAL A 663 -2.25 19.71 6.96
CA VAL A 663 -1.07 20.31 7.58
C VAL A 663 -1.00 21.81 7.30
N ILE A 664 -1.21 22.24 6.05
CA ILE A 664 -1.30 23.67 5.68
C ILE A 664 -2.40 24.37 6.49
N ARG A 665 -3.56 23.73 6.61
CA ARG A 665 -4.69 24.26 7.36
C ARG A 665 -4.39 24.39 8.85
N ALA A 666 -3.76 23.39 9.45
CA ALA A 666 -3.31 23.44 10.85
C ALA A 666 -2.30 24.57 11.08
N TYR A 667 -1.37 24.76 10.14
CA TYR A 667 -0.42 25.87 10.16
C TYR A 667 -1.12 27.24 10.13
N HIS A 668 -2.06 27.47 9.21
CA HIS A 668 -2.84 28.73 9.17
C HIS A 668 -3.58 28.99 10.47
N LYS A 669 -4.26 27.97 11.02
CA LYS A 669 -4.95 28.08 12.32
C LYS A 669 -4.01 28.42 13.46
N SER A 670 -2.80 27.86 13.49
CA SER A 670 -1.81 28.14 14.54
C SER A 670 -1.36 29.60 14.58
N ARG A 671 -1.53 30.33 13.46
CA ARG A 671 -1.22 31.76 13.32
C ARG A 671 -2.44 32.68 13.48
N GLY A 672 -3.62 32.11 13.77
CA GLY A 672 -4.88 32.86 13.85
C GLY A 672 -5.59 33.08 12.51
N ASP A 673 -5.05 32.57 11.40
CA ASP A 673 -5.60 32.72 10.05
C ASP A 673 -6.70 31.69 9.75
N HIS A 674 -7.68 31.55 10.64
CA HIS A 674 -8.74 30.52 10.54
C HIS A 674 -9.60 30.63 9.27
N HIS A 675 -9.62 31.80 8.65
CA HIS A 675 -10.43 32.13 7.48
C HIS A 675 -9.77 31.70 6.14
N ARG A 676 -8.48 31.37 6.12
CA ARG A 676 -7.76 31.00 4.88
C ARG A 676 -8.15 29.60 4.38
N ASN A 677 -9.12 29.54 3.47
CA ASN A 677 -9.67 28.29 2.92
C ASN A 677 -9.71 28.23 1.38
N VAL A 678 -9.19 29.24 0.66
CA VAL A 678 -9.15 29.21 -0.82
C VAL A 678 -7.96 28.37 -1.30
N CYS A 679 -8.23 27.42 -2.18
CA CYS A 679 -7.23 26.57 -2.84
C CYS A 679 -7.24 26.83 -4.34
N ILE A 680 -6.15 27.35 -4.88
CA ILE A 680 -5.97 27.54 -6.32
C ILE A 680 -5.51 26.21 -6.94
N ILE A 681 -6.17 25.77 -8.00
CA ILE A 681 -5.87 24.49 -8.67
C ILE A 681 -5.88 24.70 -10.19
N PRO A 682 -4.76 24.45 -10.90
CA PRO A 682 -4.74 24.44 -12.36
C PRO A 682 -5.71 23.39 -12.95
N VAL A 683 -6.37 23.72 -14.06
CA VAL A 683 -7.29 22.79 -14.74
C VAL A 683 -6.59 21.51 -15.23
N SER A 684 -5.27 21.56 -15.42
CA SER A 684 -4.42 20.43 -15.80
C SER A 684 -4.17 19.46 -14.63
N ALA A 685 -4.38 19.86 -13.38
CA ALA A 685 -4.10 19.01 -12.22
C ALA A 685 -4.88 17.69 -12.26
N HIS A 686 -4.30 16.64 -11.67
CA HIS A 686 -4.96 15.34 -11.54
C HIS A 686 -6.30 15.47 -10.79
N GLY A 687 -7.25 14.58 -11.05
CA GLY A 687 -8.61 14.66 -10.48
C GLY A 687 -8.65 14.49 -8.95
N THR A 688 -7.60 13.90 -8.36
CA THR A 688 -7.43 13.77 -6.91
C THR A 688 -7.24 15.13 -6.24
N ASN A 689 -6.47 16.05 -6.83
CA ASN A 689 -6.18 17.36 -6.24
C ASN A 689 -7.46 18.12 -5.84
N PRO A 690 -8.42 18.39 -6.76
CA PRO A 690 -9.67 19.06 -6.40
C PRO A 690 -10.56 18.20 -5.50
N ALA A 691 -10.53 16.87 -5.59
CA ALA A 691 -11.27 16.00 -4.68
C ALA A 691 -10.73 16.07 -3.24
N SER A 692 -9.41 16.11 -3.07
CA SER A 692 -8.71 16.25 -1.79
C SER A 692 -8.94 17.63 -1.17
N ALA A 693 -8.90 18.70 -1.98
CA ALA A 693 -9.23 20.05 -1.54
C ALA A 693 -10.70 20.18 -1.09
N ALA A 694 -11.63 19.61 -1.87
CA ALA A 694 -13.04 19.55 -1.49
C ALA A 694 -13.26 18.75 -0.20
N MET A 695 -12.54 17.63 -0.02
CA MET A 695 -12.55 16.83 1.21
C MET A 695 -12.01 17.61 2.42
N CYS A 696 -11.12 18.58 2.23
CA CYS A 696 -10.64 19.48 3.28
C CYS A 696 -11.58 20.68 3.55
N GLY A 697 -12.73 20.77 2.86
CA GLY A 697 -13.65 21.90 2.97
C GLY A 697 -13.12 23.20 2.34
N MET A 698 -12.16 23.12 1.42
CA MET A 698 -11.56 24.30 0.77
C MET A 698 -12.43 24.81 -0.38
N GLN A 699 -12.41 26.14 -0.59
CA GLN A 699 -13.01 26.77 -1.76
C GLN A 699 -12.03 26.68 -2.94
N ILE A 700 -12.41 25.97 -3.99
CA ILE A 700 -11.54 25.73 -5.15
C ILE A 700 -11.67 26.88 -6.16
N VAL A 701 -10.55 27.49 -6.53
CA VAL A 701 -10.44 28.45 -7.63
C VAL A 701 -9.62 27.80 -8.74
N ALA A 702 -10.28 27.52 -9.87
CA ALA A 702 -9.61 26.93 -11.02
C ALA A 702 -8.86 28.00 -11.83
N VAL A 703 -7.65 27.69 -12.28
CA VAL A 703 -6.87 28.55 -13.20
C VAL A 703 -6.57 27.81 -14.50
N GLY A 704 -6.69 28.52 -15.61
CA GLY A 704 -6.45 28.00 -16.96
C GLY A 704 -4.99 27.72 -17.29
N THR A 705 -4.79 27.23 -18.51
CA THR A 705 -3.47 27.06 -19.13
C THR A 705 -3.28 28.04 -20.27
N ASP A 706 -2.04 28.41 -20.56
CA ASP A 706 -1.69 29.17 -21.77
C ASP A 706 -1.84 28.32 -23.06
N ALA A 707 -1.54 28.91 -24.22
CA ALA A 707 -1.64 28.24 -25.51
C ALA A 707 -0.63 27.08 -25.70
N LYS A 708 0.41 27.00 -24.86
CA LYS A 708 1.43 25.95 -24.85
C LYS A 708 1.13 24.85 -23.83
N GLY A 709 0.10 25.02 -23.00
CA GLY A 709 -0.32 24.07 -21.98
C GLY A 709 0.37 24.26 -20.62
N ASN A 710 1.07 25.38 -20.40
CA ASN A 710 1.60 25.77 -19.09
C ASN A 710 0.52 26.45 -18.25
N ILE A 711 0.72 26.60 -16.94
CA ILE A 711 -0.15 27.39 -16.08
C ILE A 711 -0.13 28.86 -16.56
N ASN A 712 -1.31 29.46 -16.67
CA ASN A 712 -1.42 30.88 -16.97
C ASN A 712 -1.03 31.71 -15.74
N ILE A 713 0.24 32.13 -15.67
CA ILE A 713 0.81 32.86 -14.52
C ILE A 713 0.03 34.15 -14.22
N GLU A 714 -0.41 34.87 -15.26
CA GLU A 714 -1.16 36.12 -15.09
C GLU A 714 -2.57 35.88 -14.50
N GLU A 715 -3.23 34.80 -14.92
CA GLU A 715 -4.51 34.38 -14.33
C GLU A 715 -4.32 33.89 -12.88
N LEU A 716 -3.24 33.15 -12.61
CA LEU A 716 -2.87 32.72 -11.26
C LEU A 716 -2.58 33.92 -10.35
N ARG A 717 -1.85 34.92 -10.85
CA ARG A 717 -1.56 36.17 -10.14
C ARG A 717 -2.84 36.90 -9.76
N LYS A 718 -3.74 37.10 -10.73
CA LYS A 718 -5.06 37.70 -10.47
C LYS A 718 -5.88 36.91 -9.46
N ALA A 719 -5.88 35.58 -9.56
CA ALA A 719 -6.57 34.72 -8.61
C ALA A 719 -5.99 34.81 -7.20
N ALA A 720 -4.66 34.84 -7.07
CA ALA A 720 -3.97 34.97 -5.78
C ALA A 720 -4.24 36.34 -5.14
N GLU A 721 -4.10 37.43 -5.90
CA GLU A 721 -4.34 38.80 -5.42
C GLU A 721 -5.82 39.01 -5.04
N ALA A 722 -6.76 38.53 -5.85
CA ALA A 722 -8.19 38.62 -5.57
C ALA A 722 -8.61 37.84 -4.32
N ASN A 723 -7.84 36.82 -3.94
CA ASN A 723 -8.11 35.98 -2.77
C ASN A 723 -7.08 36.16 -1.65
N LYS A 724 -6.25 37.22 -1.67
CA LYS A 724 -5.10 37.38 -0.76
C LYS A 724 -5.40 37.16 0.71
N GLU A 725 -6.54 37.68 1.19
CA GLU A 725 -6.96 37.51 2.59
C GLU A 725 -7.39 36.06 2.90
N ASN A 726 -7.98 35.35 1.94
CA ASN A 726 -8.51 33.98 2.14
C ASN A 726 -7.63 32.88 1.55
N LEU A 727 -6.52 33.21 0.88
CA LEU A 727 -5.67 32.28 0.17
C LEU A 727 -5.00 31.32 1.16
N SER A 728 -5.33 30.04 1.03
CA SER A 728 -4.78 28.96 1.83
C SER A 728 -3.63 28.27 1.13
N ALA A 729 -3.87 27.81 -0.11
CA ALA A 729 -2.92 26.99 -0.84
C ALA A 729 -3.01 27.14 -2.37
N LEU A 730 -1.92 26.79 -3.04
CA LEU A 730 -1.89 26.34 -4.44
C LEU A 730 -1.61 24.83 -4.45
N MET A 731 -2.32 24.07 -5.28
CA MET A 731 -1.92 22.72 -5.65
C MET A 731 -1.36 22.71 -7.07
N VAL A 732 -0.09 22.34 -7.22
CA VAL A 732 0.59 22.26 -8.52
C VAL A 732 1.25 20.90 -8.70
N THR A 733 1.29 20.39 -9.93
CA THR A 733 2.04 19.17 -10.27
C THR A 733 3.28 19.59 -11.06
N TYR A 734 4.47 19.11 -10.68
CA TYR A 734 5.70 19.43 -11.40
C TYR A 734 6.53 18.16 -11.72
N PRO A 735 7.06 17.99 -12.95
CA PRO A 735 6.56 18.65 -14.16
C PRO A 735 5.05 18.41 -14.33
N SER A 736 4.40 19.22 -15.17
CA SER A 736 2.94 19.23 -15.27
C SER A 736 2.37 17.88 -15.73
N THR A 737 1.06 17.70 -15.62
CA THR A 737 0.38 16.49 -16.11
C THR A 737 0.46 16.32 -17.63
N HIS A 738 0.83 17.38 -18.37
CA HIS A 738 1.17 17.32 -19.79
C HIS A 738 2.58 16.76 -20.06
N GLY A 739 3.39 16.54 -19.02
CA GLY A 739 4.76 16.04 -19.14
C GLY A 739 5.78 17.12 -19.52
N VAL A 740 5.48 18.39 -19.20
CA VAL A 740 6.31 19.55 -19.57
C VAL A 740 6.89 20.21 -18.32
N TYR A 741 8.17 20.59 -18.39
CA TYR A 741 8.79 21.48 -17.42
C TYR A 741 8.36 22.91 -17.71
N GLU A 742 7.51 23.47 -16.85
CA GLU A 742 7.08 24.86 -16.97
C GLU A 742 8.24 25.79 -16.56
N GLU A 743 8.53 26.78 -17.40
CA GLU A 743 9.35 27.93 -17.02
C GLU A 743 8.55 28.81 -16.06
N GLY A 744 9.18 29.32 -14.99
CA GLY A 744 8.54 30.22 -14.02
C GLY A 744 7.83 29.53 -12.84
N ILE A 745 8.12 28.26 -12.55
CA ILE A 745 7.55 27.58 -11.36
C ILE A 745 7.96 28.26 -10.03
N ASP A 746 9.16 28.82 -9.99
CA ASP A 746 9.67 29.65 -8.89
C ASP A 746 8.87 30.96 -8.75
N GLU A 747 8.52 31.61 -9.86
CA GLU A 747 7.62 32.77 -9.88
C GLU A 747 6.23 32.39 -9.35
N ILE A 748 5.68 31.25 -9.80
CA ILE A 748 4.38 30.74 -9.33
C ILE A 748 4.40 30.54 -7.81
N CYS A 749 5.43 29.88 -7.27
CA CYS A 749 5.56 29.67 -5.82
C CYS A 749 5.63 31.02 -5.09
N LYS A 750 6.44 31.94 -5.60
CA LYS A 750 6.60 33.29 -5.03
C LYS A 750 5.28 34.07 -5.00
N ILE A 751 4.48 34.03 -6.07
CA ILE A 751 3.17 34.71 -6.11
C ILE A 751 2.27 34.22 -4.99
N ILE A 752 2.25 32.91 -4.73
CA ILE A 752 1.42 32.32 -3.68
C ILE A 752 1.91 32.72 -2.29
N HIS A 753 3.22 32.66 -2.06
CA HIS A 753 3.83 33.06 -0.78
C HIS A 753 3.64 34.56 -0.49
N ASP A 754 3.83 35.43 -1.48
CA ASP A 754 3.62 36.89 -1.36
C ASP A 754 2.17 37.25 -1.00
N ASN A 755 1.22 36.36 -1.29
CA ASN A 755 -0.20 36.49 -0.95
C ASN A 755 -0.63 35.64 0.27
N GLY A 756 0.33 35.13 1.04
CA GLY A 756 0.10 34.46 2.33
C GLY A 756 -0.36 32.99 2.23
N GLY A 757 -0.39 32.42 1.03
CA GLY A 757 -0.71 31.02 0.80
C GLY A 757 0.49 30.08 1.02
N GLN A 758 0.24 28.79 0.91
CA GLN A 758 1.25 27.72 0.91
C GLN A 758 1.23 26.97 -0.42
N VAL A 759 2.36 26.39 -0.81
CA VAL A 759 2.49 25.64 -2.05
C VAL A 759 2.50 24.15 -1.76
N TYR A 760 1.43 23.47 -2.14
CA TYR A 760 1.36 22.03 -2.20
C TYR A 760 1.80 21.55 -3.59
N MET A 761 2.83 20.70 -3.62
CA MET A 761 3.25 20.04 -4.86
C MET A 761 2.78 18.58 -4.89
N ASP A 762 2.08 18.21 -5.97
CA ASP A 762 1.83 16.82 -6.31
C ASP A 762 3.11 16.19 -6.87
N GLY A 763 3.70 15.27 -6.09
CA GLY A 763 4.94 14.56 -6.42
C GLY A 763 4.74 13.27 -7.21
N ALA A 764 3.57 13.02 -7.81
CA ALA A 764 3.36 11.86 -8.68
C ALA A 764 4.34 11.78 -9.84
N ASN A 765 4.87 12.93 -10.30
CA ASN A 765 5.80 13.05 -11.42
C ASN A 765 7.27 13.17 -10.98
N MET A 766 7.59 12.85 -9.71
CA MET A 766 8.96 12.93 -9.18
C MET A 766 10.00 12.09 -9.93
N ASN A 767 9.59 11.09 -10.72
CA ASN A 767 10.52 10.31 -11.54
C ASN A 767 11.25 11.13 -12.61
N ALA A 768 10.76 12.32 -12.92
CA ALA A 768 11.46 13.27 -13.78
C ALA A 768 12.42 14.18 -12.98
N GLN A 769 12.21 14.33 -11.66
CA GLN A 769 12.93 15.30 -10.83
C GLN A 769 14.13 14.72 -10.07
N VAL A 770 14.04 13.49 -9.56
CA VAL A 770 15.02 12.94 -8.59
C VAL A 770 16.45 13.11 -9.10
N GLY A 771 17.26 13.86 -8.37
CA GLY A 771 18.67 14.13 -8.69
C GLY A 771 18.93 15.28 -9.68
N LEU A 772 17.88 15.86 -10.27
CA LEU A 772 17.95 16.95 -11.24
C LEU A 772 17.40 18.26 -10.66
N THR A 773 16.32 18.17 -9.90
CA THR A 773 15.69 19.26 -9.14
C THR A 773 15.03 18.66 -7.90
N SER A 774 14.43 19.49 -7.04
CA SER A 774 13.63 18.98 -5.93
C SER A 774 12.49 19.93 -5.52
N PRO A 775 11.37 19.41 -5.00
CA PRO A 775 10.20 20.24 -4.65
C PRO A 775 10.53 21.33 -3.62
N GLY A 776 11.29 20.98 -2.58
CA GLY A 776 11.71 21.93 -1.57
C GLY A 776 12.72 22.96 -2.07
N TRP A 777 13.46 22.66 -3.15
CA TRP A 777 14.35 23.63 -3.80
C TRP A 777 13.57 24.63 -4.67
N ILE A 778 12.57 24.16 -5.41
CA ILE A 778 11.76 25.03 -6.29
C ILE A 778 10.77 25.94 -5.55
N GLY A 779 10.53 25.71 -4.26
CA GLY A 779 9.68 26.55 -3.42
C GLY A 779 8.39 25.89 -2.91
N ALA A 780 8.23 24.57 -3.06
CA ALA A 780 7.10 23.88 -2.43
C ALA A 780 7.27 23.83 -0.90
N ASP A 781 6.16 23.97 -0.18
CA ASP A 781 6.12 23.85 1.29
C ASP A 781 5.82 22.43 1.74
N VAL A 782 5.04 21.70 0.95
CA VAL A 782 4.64 20.31 1.20
C VAL A 782 4.48 19.56 -0.11
N CYS A 783 4.85 18.28 -0.11
CA CYS A 783 4.68 17.40 -1.25
C CYS A 783 4.38 15.98 -0.79
N HIS A 784 3.44 15.31 -1.45
CA HIS A 784 3.32 13.86 -1.33
C HIS A 784 4.16 13.13 -2.38
N LEU A 785 4.65 11.94 -2.04
CA LEU A 785 5.30 11.05 -3.00
C LEU A 785 4.44 9.82 -3.27
N ASN A 786 4.26 9.43 -4.53
CA ASN A 786 3.75 8.09 -4.84
C ASN A 786 4.89 7.08 -4.82
N LEU A 787 5.09 6.40 -3.69
CA LEU A 787 6.12 5.34 -3.61
C LEU A 787 5.85 4.19 -4.60
N HIS A 788 4.58 3.94 -4.90
CA HIS A 788 4.08 2.98 -5.90
C HIS A 788 4.15 3.44 -7.36
N LYS A 789 4.83 4.57 -7.60
CA LYS A 789 5.17 5.06 -8.93
C LYS A 789 6.68 5.25 -9.00
N THR A 790 7.18 6.27 -8.30
CA THR A 790 8.58 6.69 -8.41
C THR A 790 9.54 5.76 -7.67
N PHE A 791 9.10 5.09 -6.60
CA PHE A 791 9.99 4.33 -5.69
C PHE A 791 9.61 2.85 -5.59
N CYS A 792 9.23 2.26 -6.72
CA CYS A 792 9.17 0.82 -6.99
C CYS A 792 8.14 -0.03 -6.22
N ILE A 793 7.33 0.52 -5.31
CA ILE A 793 6.21 -0.26 -4.75
C ILE A 793 5.33 -0.77 -5.92
N PRO A 794 4.95 -2.06 -5.96
CA PRO A 794 4.21 -2.62 -7.06
C PRO A 794 2.81 -2.04 -7.17
N HIS A 795 2.34 -1.90 -8.41
CA HIS A 795 1.04 -1.32 -8.75
C HIS A 795 -0.16 -2.19 -8.30
N GLY A 796 0.04 -3.49 -8.13
CA GLY A 796 -0.89 -4.42 -7.46
C GLY A 796 -2.26 -4.58 -8.12
N GLY A 797 -2.39 -4.27 -9.41
CA GLY A 797 -3.68 -4.24 -10.11
C GLY A 797 -4.58 -3.06 -9.71
N GLY A 798 -4.05 -2.06 -9.00
CA GLY A 798 -4.77 -0.90 -8.47
C GLY A 798 -4.57 -0.65 -6.97
N GLY A 799 -3.47 -1.13 -6.39
CA GLY A 799 -3.15 -1.06 -4.97
C GLY A 799 -2.42 -2.32 -4.48
N PRO A 800 -1.42 -2.20 -3.60
CA PRO A 800 -1.31 -1.14 -2.58
C PRO A 800 -0.57 0.13 -3.05
N GLY A 801 -0.64 1.17 -2.22
CA GLY A 801 0.18 2.36 -2.36
C GLY A 801 0.69 2.86 -1.01
N MET A 802 1.66 3.77 -1.06
CA MET A 802 2.04 4.66 0.04
C MET A 802 2.20 6.06 -0.51
N GLY A 803 1.78 7.05 0.29
CA GLY A 803 1.74 8.47 -0.05
C GLY A 803 2.41 9.38 0.99
N PRO A 804 3.64 9.08 1.45
CA PRO A 804 4.28 9.87 2.49
C PRO A 804 4.41 11.34 2.06
N ILE A 805 4.30 12.25 3.03
CA ILE A 805 4.40 13.69 2.80
C ILE A 805 5.70 14.25 3.36
N GLY A 806 6.44 14.97 2.53
CA GLY A 806 7.57 15.79 2.92
C GLY A 806 7.13 17.23 3.12
N VAL A 807 7.63 17.88 4.16
CA VAL A 807 7.25 19.25 4.52
C VAL A 807 8.46 20.10 4.90
N LYS A 808 8.33 21.41 4.66
CA LYS A 808 9.27 22.41 5.20
C LYS A 808 9.15 22.53 6.71
N LYS A 809 10.21 23.05 7.34
CA LYS A 809 10.37 23.11 8.80
C LYS A 809 9.18 23.73 9.53
N HIS A 810 8.55 24.77 8.98
CA HIS A 810 7.40 25.44 9.63
C HIS A 810 6.12 24.60 9.63
N LEU A 811 6.01 23.60 8.76
CA LEU A 811 4.88 22.68 8.69
C LEU A 811 5.10 21.38 9.47
N ALA A 812 6.36 21.01 9.74
CA ALA A 812 6.73 19.78 10.44
C ALA A 812 6.01 19.56 11.80
N PRO A 813 5.79 20.59 12.65
CA PRO A 813 5.04 20.43 13.90
C PRO A 813 3.64 19.84 13.75
N PHE A 814 2.99 20.05 12.61
CA PHE A 814 1.59 19.69 12.38
C PHE A 814 1.40 18.34 11.69
N LEU A 815 2.50 17.65 11.35
CA LEU A 815 2.46 16.31 10.76
C LEU A 815 1.60 15.36 11.62
N PRO A 816 0.91 14.41 10.99
CA PRO A 816 -0.07 13.58 11.69
C PRO A 816 0.58 12.68 12.74
N SER A 817 -0.16 12.45 13.83
CA SER A 817 0.17 11.49 14.87
C SER A 817 -0.86 10.35 14.85
N HIS A 818 -0.90 9.53 15.89
CA HIS A 818 -1.84 8.41 16.01
C HIS A 818 -2.22 8.18 17.48
N PRO A 819 -3.48 7.87 17.81
CA PRO A 819 -3.96 7.82 19.20
C PRO A 819 -3.40 6.66 20.04
N VAL A 820 -2.86 5.63 19.39
CA VAL A 820 -2.34 4.42 20.06
C VAL A 820 -0.81 4.44 20.20
N VAL A 821 -0.11 4.85 19.14
CA VAL A 821 1.36 4.90 19.09
C VAL A 821 1.69 6.26 18.51
N SER A 822 2.25 7.16 19.32
CA SER A 822 2.55 8.51 18.83
C SER A 822 3.57 8.46 17.70
N THR A 823 3.28 9.19 16.63
CA THR A 823 4.20 9.40 15.50
C THR A 823 4.45 10.90 15.33
N GLY A 824 4.92 11.30 14.15
CA GLY A 824 5.15 12.69 13.79
C GLY A 824 6.09 12.78 12.60
N GLY A 825 6.87 13.86 12.57
CA GLY A 825 7.92 14.05 11.59
C GLY A 825 9.10 13.11 11.77
N ILE A 826 9.72 12.74 10.65
CA ILE A 826 10.98 12.01 10.56
C ILE A 826 11.89 12.79 9.60
N PRO A 827 12.91 13.52 10.09
CA PRO A 827 13.26 13.74 11.50
C PRO A 827 12.18 14.47 12.31
N ALA A 828 12.16 14.25 13.63
CA ALA A 828 11.18 14.88 14.51
C ALA A 828 11.41 16.40 14.64
N PRO A 829 10.35 17.23 14.62
CA PRO A 829 10.46 18.67 14.85
C PRO A 829 10.67 18.99 16.34
N ASP A 830 11.17 20.20 16.62
CA ASP A 830 11.41 20.69 17.99
C ASP A 830 10.12 20.80 18.84
N LYS A 831 8.97 21.04 18.18
CA LYS A 831 7.65 21.15 18.80
C LYS A 831 6.65 20.30 18.03
N LEU A 832 5.81 19.57 18.75
CA LEU A 832 4.75 18.73 18.19
C LEU A 832 3.37 19.36 18.45
N GLN A 833 2.59 19.55 17.39
CA GLN A 833 1.20 20.01 17.41
C GLN A 833 0.41 19.28 16.31
N PRO A 834 0.32 17.93 16.38
CA PRO A 834 -0.21 17.12 15.29
C PRO A 834 -1.67 17.46 14.99
N LEU A 835 -2.03 17.48 13.70
CA LEU A 835 -3.39 17.82 13.25
C LEU A 835 -4.46 16.76 13.59
N GLY A 836 -4.04 15.52 13.87
CA GLY A 836 -4.89 14.34 14.00
C GLY A 836 -4.28 13.11 13.32
N THR A 837 -5.14 12.18 12.91
CA THR A 837 -4.77 10.88 12.31
C THR A 837 -5.31 10.73 10.88
N ILE A 838 -4.48 10.24 9.97
CA ILE A 838 -4.77 10.08 8.54
C ILE A 838 -5.07 8.62 8.15
N ALA A 839 -4.38 7.66 8.77
CA ALA A 839 -4.49 6.23 8.46
C ALA A 839 -4.65 5.40 9.75
N ALA A 840 -5.28 4.22 9.65
CA ALA A 840 -5.61 3.39 10.81
C ALA A 840 -4.39 2.80 11.54
N ALA A 841 -3.23 2.77 10.88
CA ALA A 841 -1.97 2.37 11.49
C ALA A 841 -0.99 3.55 11.50
N PRO A 842 -0.05 3.60 12.47
CA PRO A 842 0.74 4.81 12.73
C PRO A 842 1.67 5.19 11.56
N TRP A 843 2.18 4.19 10.83
CA TRP A 843 3.00 4.35 9.63
C TRP A 843 2.32 3.76 8.37
N GLY A 844 0.98 3.78 8.34
CA GLY A 844 0.20 3.28 7.20
C GLY A 844 0.50 1.81 6.88
N SER A 845 0.82 1.52 5.61
CA SER A 845 1.18 0.18 5.15
C SER A 845 2.68 -0.08 5.30
N ALA A 846 3.13 -0.26 6.54
CA ALA A 846 4.56 -0.37 6.87
C ALA A 846 5.28 -1.53 6.14
N LEU A 847 4.60 -2.64 5.84
CA LEU A 847 5.18 -3.82 5.20
C LEU A 847 5.76 -3.56 3.80
N ILE A 848 5.30 -2.51 3.10
CA ILE A 848 5.76 -2.20 1.74
C ILE A 848 6.77 -1.05 1.67
N LEU A 849 7.05 -0.37 2.79
CA LEU A 849 8.14 0.61 2.88
C LEU A 849 9.55 0.03 2.62
N PRO A 850 9.85 -1.24 2.98
CA PRO A 850 11.11 -1.89 2.60
C PRO A 850 11.44 -1.84 1.10
N ILE A 851 10.42 -1.86 0.23
CA ILE A 851 10.61 -1.85 -1.23
C ILE A 851 11.30 -0.54 -1.66
N SER A 852 10.72 0.59 -1.27
CA SER A 852 11.28 1.91 -1.61
C SER A 852 12.61 2.18 -0.91
N TYR A 853 12.75 1.73 0.34
CA TYR A 853 14.02 1.82 1.05
C TYR A 853 15.13 1.05 0.32
N THR A 854 14.85 -0.19 -0.09
CA THR A 854 15.77 -1.04 -0.87
C THR A 854 16.13 -0.39 -2.20
N TYR A 855 15.15 0.12 -2.96
CA TYR A 855 15.40 0.82 -4.21
C TYR A 855 16.38 1.99 -4.03
N ILE A 856 16.10 2.88 -3.07
CA ILE A 856 16.92 4.08 -2.83
C ILE A 856 18.34 3.68 -2.38
N ALA A 857 18.44 2.75 -1.41
CA ALA A 857 19.72 2.33 -0.85
C ALA A 857 20.59 1.54 -1.85
N MET A 858 20.01 0.80 -2.79
CA MET A 858 20.77 0.11 -3.85
C MET A 858 21.13 1.02 -5.02
N MET A 859 20.28 1.99 -5.36
CA MET A 859 20.54 2.90 -6.47
C MET A 859 21.61 3.94 -6.13
N GLY A 860 21.66 4.39 -4.88
CA GLY A 860 22.51 5.51 -4.48
C GLY A 860 22.14 6.82 -5.20
N SER A 861 22.88 7.89 -4.92
CA SER A 861 22.59 9.21 -5.47
C SER A 861 22.77 9.26 -6.99
N LYS A 862 23.86 8.67 -7.49
CA LYS A 862 24.15 8.59 -8.93
C LYS A 862 23.12 7.76 -9.68
N GLY A 863 22.82 6.54 -9.21
CA GLY A 863 21.89 5.64 -9.90
C GLY A 863 20.48 6.22 -9.99
N LEU A 864 20.00 6.88 -8.92
CA LEU A 864 18.72 7.58 -8.93
C LEU A 864 18.69 8.75 -9.92
N THR A 865 19.76 9.56 -9.95
CA THR A 865 19.89 10.67 -10.90
C THR A 865 19.86 10.15 -12.35
N ASP A 866 20.63 9.10 -12.63
CA ASP A 866 20.68 8.47 -13.95
C ASP A 866 19.31 7.90 -14.36
N ALA A 867 18.56 7.31 -13.42
CA ALA A 867 17.21 6.81 -13.70
C ALA A 867 16.26 7.91 -14.17
N SER A 868 16.31 9.10 -13.56
CA SER A 868 15.52 10.27 -14.01
C SER A 868 15.95 10.74 -15.39
N LYS A 869 17.26 10.86 -15.64
CA LYS A 869 17.80 11.25 -16.96
C LYS A 869 17.35 10.27 -18.05
N ILE A 870 17.44 8.96 -17.80
CA ILE A 870 17.04 7.92 -18.75
C ILE A 870 15.53 7.92 -18.97
N ALA A 871 14.72 8.21 -17.94
CA ALA A 871 13.27 8.36 -18.11
C ALA A 871 12.92 9.52 -19.07
N ILE A 872 13.59 10.67 -18.91
CA ILE A 872 13.44 11.83 -19.81
C ILE A 872 13.88 11.47 -21.24
N LEU A 873 15.02 10.78 -21.38
CA LEU A 873 15.52 10.32 -22.68
C LEU A 873 14.52 9.40 -23.37
N ASN A 874 14.01 8.38 -22.67
CA ASN A 874 13.09 7.40 -23.23
C ASN A 874 11.79 8.08 -23.71
N ALA A 875 11.25 9.01 -22.94
CA ALA A 875 10.05 9.76 -23.32
C ALA A 875 10.28 10.62 -24.56
N ASN A 876 11.38 11.38 -24.61
CA ASN A 876 11.73 12.22 -25.75
C ASN A 876 12.02 11.39 -27.02
N TYR A 877 12.73 10.28 -26.89
CA TYR A 877 12.98 9.37 -28.00
C TYR A 877 11.69 8.79 -28.58
N MET A 878 10.76 8.35 -27.72
CA MET A 878 9.45 7.87 -28.16
C MET A 878 8.65 8.97 -28.84
N ALA A 879 8.61 10.18 -28.27
CA ALA A 879 7.95 11.33 -28.87
C ALA A 879 8.53 11.61 -30.27
N LYS A 880 9.86 11.69 -30.39
CA LYS A 880 10.54 11.98 -31.64
C LYS A 880 10.26 10.95 -32.74
N ARG A 881 10.18 9.66 -32.38
CA ARG A 881 9.87 8.59 -33.32
C ARG A 881 8.41 8.57 -33.78
N LEU A 882 7.50 9.15 -32.99
CA LEU A 882 6.07 9.20 -33.27
C LEU A 882 5.64 10.54 -33.86
N GLU A 883 6.53 11.54 -33.90
CA GLU A 883 6.30 12.80 -34.62
C GLU A 883 6.00 12.50 -36.09
N VAL A 884 4.79 12.83 -36.52
CA VAL A 884 4.40 12.75 -37.92
C VAL A 884 4.86 14.05 -38.61
N PRO A 885 5.64 13.98 -39.72
CA PRO A 885 5.98 15.18 -40.48
C PRO A 885 4.72 15.91 -40.92
N ALA A 886 4.71 17.24 -40.90
CA ALA A 886 3.54 18.04 -41.25
C ALA A 886 2.97 17.70 -42.65
N SER A 887 3.79 17.16 -43.56
CA SER A 887 3.40 16.69 -44.89
C SER A 887 2.51 15.43 -44.91
N SER A 888 2.45 14.66 -43.82
CA SER A 888 1.74 13.38 -43.73
C SER A 888 0.38 13.47 -43.01
N LEU A 889 0.01 14.68 -42.55
CA LEU A 889 -1.21 14.96 -41.79
C LEU A 889 -2.52 14.76 -42.58
N ASN A 890 -2.46 14.65 -43.91
CA ASN A 890 -3.64 14.44 -44.76
C ASN A 890 -4.14 12.99 -44.82
N ILE A 891 -3.50 12.03 -44.13
CA ILE A 891 -3.81 10.59 -44.27
C ILE A 891 -4.59 10.02 -43.06
N PHE A 892 -4.65 10.71 -41.91
CA PHE A 892 -5.42 10.24 -40.73
C PHE A 892 -6.25 11.33 -40.06
N PRO A 893 -7.42 11.71 -40.63
CA PRO A 893 -8.31 12.73 -40.04
C PRO A 893 -8.87 12.34 -38.67
N TRP A 894 -8.99 11.04 -38.39
CA TRP A 894 -9.65 10.52 -37.18
C TRP A 894 -8.79 10.62 -35.91
N PHE A 895 -7.46 10.51 -36.05
CA PHE A 895 -6.53 10.51 -34.91
C PHE A 895 -6.33 11.93 -34.33
N TYR A 896 -6.33 12.94 -35.22
CA TYR A 896 -6.20 14.35 -34.83
C TYR A 896 -7.45 14.89 -34.13
N HIS A 897 -8.64 14.38 -34.50
CA HIS A 897 -9.89 14.82 -33.88
C HIS A 897 -10.01 14.35 -32.42
N LEU A 898 -9.42 13.21 -32.08
CA LEU A 898 -9.40 12.67 -30.72
C LEU A 898 -8.44 13.44 -29.78
N ILE A 899 -7.26 13.82 -30.27
CA ILE A 899 -6.26 14.52 -29.46
C ILE A 899 -6.67 15.99 -29.19
N ARG A 900 -7.36 16.65 -30.15
CA ARG A 900 -7.75 18.06 -29.99
C ARG A 900 -9.09 18.27 -29.26
N ASN A 901 -10.01 17.32 -29.28
CA ASN A 901 -11.37 17.51 -28.73
C ASN A 901 -11.61 16.94 -27.33
N GLN A 902 -10.63 16.31 -26.66
CA GLN A 902 -10.83 15.92 -25.26
C GLN A 902 -10.87 17.12 -24.29
N GLY A 903 -10.50 18.33 -24.73
CA GLY A 903 -10.48 19.53 -23.89
C GLY A 903 -11.71 20.46 -23.97
N SER A 904 -12.66 20.30 -24.91
CA SER A 904 -13.58 21.42 -25.22
C SER A 904 -15.04 21.10 -25.59
N ARG A 905 -15.54 19.86 -25.48
CA ARG A 905 -16.97 19.60 -25.73
C ARG A 905 -17.63 18.69 -24.69
N HIS A 906 -17.92 19.23 -23.51
CA HIS A 906 -18.96 18.69 -22.62
C HIS A 906 -19.86 19.77 -21.98
N ARG A 907 -19.84 21.00 -22.50
CA ARG A 907 -20.93 21.97 -22.32
C ARG A 907 -21.71 21.98 -23.63
N ASP A 908 -23.04 21.88 -23.55
CA ASP A 908 -24.00 21.86 -24.66
C ASP A 908 -24.34 20.48 -25.25
N LEU A 909 -24.83 19.58 -24.40
CA LEU A 909 -25.93 18.70 -24.79
C LEU A 909 -27.00 18.78 -23.69
N LYS A 910 -28.01 19.63 -23.92
CA LYS A 910 -29.31 19.53 -23.24
C LYS A 910 -29.98 18.25 -23.74
N PHE A 911 -30.23 17.31 -22.83
CA PHE A 911 -31.36 16.40 -22.88
C PHE A 911 -31.86 16.17 -21.46
#